data_AF-A0AA91DA48-F1
#
_entry.id   AF-A0AA91DA48-F1
#
_cell.length_a   1.000
_cell.length_b   1.000
_cell.length_c   1.000
_cell.angle_alpha   90.00
_cell.angle_beta   90.00
_cell.angle_gamma   90.00
#
_symmetry.space_group_name_H-M   'P 1'
#
loop_
_entity.id
_entity.type
_entity.pdbx_description
1 polymer ?
#
loop_
_entity_poly.entity_id
_entity_poly.type
_entity_poly.pdbx_seq_one_letter_code
_entity_poly.pdbx_strand_id
1 'polypeptide(L)'
;MAESASYYRYWGKAKPEAGDGPVYHLLPYHCLDVAAVASCWWERSKSLRQQFTQSMQMVSEEQAKTLVLFFVALHDLGKLDIRFQSKAQHALSNLQPDASLKNAGEDYYHGPAGYGCFVLEYLRYGIEFGNEDAAFDWLQQVAGHHGVIPDYAEFINPAFVDESIIQRDQQARIDWISDLAELFQIDLNATLESVPPMLAGFCSVCDWIGSSEYFPYESTPNIPLSSYLESRRAQAEEALTAFGIFAQLKTNKTLETLFPGYTPQGLQTLVEQLPLQQNLTLIEAPTGSGKTETALVYAAKMLHAGLAESIIFALPTQATANAMLDRLEKMADYLFKDGANVVLAHGKSSLQQSLHTINRVTAQGLEEANQQAIRWLTASKKRAFLGQIGVCTIDQVLLSVLPVKHKFVRGFGIQKSLLIVDEVHAYDSYMYGLLGKVLQQQYQAGGSVLLLSATLPQKQREDLAANWNKSTVPETEVYPLITQIYRQKSLETFAISDSQQLPTSREVLLETWRLPELKFDEFSLQRIIDAAKQGAKVAVICNLVADAQWLVKRLADAAIGIQISVDLFHSRYRFVDRQHLEDAVKKLYGKDNNQRAQGGRILVATQVIEQSLDLDFDWLITQLCPVDLLFQRMGRLHRHARPGHERPQNFRSSPSCVVIVPEQSLEYGHSGKYVYQNTRVLWRTEQLINRPSVEFPQAYRDWIGKVYMEQPWVDEPKSITDAFLHYQDTVEKVATMAANYVTNVDAKTLSDESDDATKLTRDGEMGLTVLPVIVEGGQRLTLEGCNGQ
;
A
#
# COMPACT_ATOMS: atom_id res chain seq x y z
N MET A 1 -39.32 18.17 37.20
CA MET A 1 -38.13 17.96 36.35
C MET A 1 -38.62 17.11 35.20
N ALA A 2 -38.52 17.57 33.95
CA ALA A 2 -38.84 16.70 32.82
C ALA A 2 -38.01 15.42 32.97
N GLU A 3 -38.63 14.23 32.86
CA GLU A 3 -37.86 12.99 32.85
C GLU A 3 -36.83 13.10 31.73
N SER A 4 -35.55 13.06 32.09
CA SER A 4 -34.46 13.02 31.12
C SER A 4 -34.63 11.77 30.27
N ALA A 5 -34.42 11.87 28.96
CA ALA A 5 -34.54 10.75 28.03
C ALA A 5 -33.77 9.50 28.53
N SER A 6 -34.33 8.32 28.25
CA SER A 6 -33.93 7.05 28.88
C SER A 6 -32.46 6.67 28.63
N TYR A 7 -31.91 7.05 27.48
CA TYR A 7 -30.52 6.81 27.08
C TYR A 7 -29.47 7.61 27.89
N TYR A 8 -29.86 8.64 28.66
CA TYR A 8 -28.93 9.36 29.56
C TYR A 8 -28.53 8.54 30.80
N ARG A 9 -29.10 7.35 30.98
CA ARG A 9 -28.72 6.39 32.02
C ARG A 9 -27.52 5.51 31.63
N TYR A 10 -26.85 5.79 30.52
CA TYR A 10 -25.79 4.93 29.97
C TYR A 10 -24.51 5.73 29.75
N TRP A 11 -23.37 5.14 30.12
CA TRP A 11 -22.04 5.70 29.86
C TRP A 11 -21.44 5.13 28.57
N GLY A 12 -20.70 5.98 27.84
CA GLY A 12 -19.96 5.60 26.63
C GLY A 12 -18.47 5.40 26.87
N LYS A 13 -17.88 6.18 27.80
CA LYS A 13 -16.51 6.01 28.32
C LYS A 13 -16.49 6.16 29.84
N ALA A 14 -15.60 5.45 30.52
CA ALA A 14 -15.43 5.52 31.97
C ALA A 14 -13.95 5.38 32.34
N LYS A 15 -13.49 6.13 33.35
CA LYS A 15 -12.11 6.06 33.84
C LYS A 15 -11.90 4.78 34.67
N PRO A 16 -10.69 4.19 34.68
CA PRO A 16 -10.40 3.02 35.53
C PRO A 16 -10.48 3.31 37.03
N GLU A 17 -10.12 4.53 37.45
CA GLU A 17 -10.09 4.97 38.85
C GLU A 17 -10.73 6.36 39.01
N ALA A 18 -11.27 6.64 40.19
CA ALA A 18 -11.83 7.95 40.55
C ALA A 18 -10.71 8.95 40.86
N GLY A 19 -10.32 9.73 39.86
CA GLY A 19 -9.45 10.91 40.02
C GLY A 19 -10.25 12.23 40.06
N ASP A 20 -9.56 13.36 39.90
CA ASP A 20 -10.22 14.67 39.80
C ASP A 20 -10.99 14.79 38.47
N GLY A 21 -12.20 15.38 38.53
CA GLY A 21 -13.12 15.57 37.39
C GLY A 21 -14.12 14.42 37.14
N PRO A 22 -14.93 14.52 36.07
CA PRO A 22 -15.94 13.52 35.75
C PRO A 22 -15.34 12.13 35.52
N VAL A 23 -15.94 11.13 36.16
CA VAL A 23 -15.46 9.73 36.18
C VAL A 23 -15.96 8.93 34.98
N TYR A 24 -17.04 9.40 34.35
CA TYR A 24 -17.60 8.80 33.15
C TYR A 24 -18.12 9.87 32.18
N HIS A 25 -18.24 9.48 30.92
CA HIS A 25 -18.84 10.27 29.86
C HIS A 25 -20.15 9.62 29.41
N LEU A 26 -21.23 10.39 29.35
CA LEU A 26 -22.53 9.92 28.88
C LEU A 26 -22.46 9.42 27.43
N LEU A 27 -23.11 8.29 27.16
CA LEU A 27 -23.08 7.64 25.85
C LEU A 27 -23.57 8.53 24.70
N PRO A 28 -24.72 9.25 24.82
CA PRO A 28 -25.18 10.15 23.77
C PRO A 28 -24.14 11.20 23.39
N TYR A 29 -23.45 11.75 24.38
CA TYR A 29 -22.44 12.78 24.18
C TYR A 29 -21.20 12.23 23.49
N HIS A 30 -20.76 11.02 23.84
CA HIS A 30 -19.68 10.36 23.09
C HIS A 30 -20.07 10.12 21.63
N CYS A 31 -21.28 9.60 21.37
CA CYS A 31 -21.77 9.39 20.01
C CYS A 31 -21.82 10.71 19.21
N LEU A 32 -22.22 11.81 19.85
CA LEU A 32 -22.22 13.13 19.23
C LEU A 32 -20.81 13.72 19.06
N ASP A 33 -19.84 13.41 19.92
CA ASP A 33 -18.44 13.79 19.71
C ASP A 33 -17.90 13.13 18.43
N VAL A 34 -18.18 11.84 18.24
CA VAL A 34 -17.83 11.09 17.02
C VAL A 34 -18.53 11.66 15.79
N ALA A 35 -19.82 12.01 15.89
CA ALA A 35 -20.56 12.67 14.83
C ALA A 35 -20.03 14.09 14.53
N ALA A 36 -19.56 14.83 15.54
CA ALA A 36 -18.92 16.14 15.37
C ALA A 36 -17.63 16.03 14.56
N VAL A 37 -16.79 15.02 14.87
CA VAL A 37 -15.58 14.71 14.09
C VAL A 37 -15.94 14.39 12.64
N ALA A 38 -16.91 13.49 12.42
CA ALA A 38 -17.35 13.12 11.09
C ALA A 38 -17.89 14.33 10.30
N SER A 39 -18.68 15.18 10.94
CA SER A 39 -19.25 16.39 10.33
C SER A 39 -18.16 17.39 9.93
N CYS A 40 -17.20 17.66 10.82
CA CYS A 40 -16.08 18.54 10.54
C CYS A 40 -15.22 18.01 9.38
N TRP A 41 -14.96 16.70 9.36
CA TRP A 41 -14.21 16.06 8.28
C TRP A 41 -14.95 16.18 6.94
N TRP A 42 -16.24 15.84 6.91
CA TRP A 42 -17.09 15.98 5.73
C TRP A 42 -17.02 17.38 5.13
N GLU A 43 -17.19 18.42 5.94
CA GLU A 43 -17.24 19.80 5.48
C GLU A 43 -15.90 20.31 4.92
N ARG A 44 -14.78 19.85 5.47
CA ARG A 44 -13.44 20.23 5.00
C ARG A 44 -13.00 19.43 3.77
N SER A 45 -13.54 18.24 3.54
CA SER A 45 -13.08 17.32 2.50
C SER A 45 -13.98 17.26 1.28
N LYS A 46 -13.65 18.03 0.25
CA LYS A 46 -14.39 17.98 -1.02
C LYS A 46 -14.38 16.59 -1.65
N SER A 47 -13.27 15.87 -1.59
CA SER A 47 -13.14 14.53 -2.17
C SER A 47 -14.01 13.52 -1.44
N LEU A 48 -14.04 13.51 -0.11
CA LEU A 48 -14.90 12.58 0.64
C LEU A 48 -16.37 12.82 0.32
N ARG A 49 -16.82 14.08 0.26
CA ARG A 49 -18.21 14.40 -0.11
C ARG A 49 -18.57 13.83 -1.47
N GLN A 50 -17.72 14.05 -2.47
CA GLN A 50 -17.92 13.49 -3.81
C GLN A 50 -17.96 11.95 -3.80
N GLN A 51 -17.06 11.31 -3.07
CA GLN A 51 -16.97 9.85 -2.98
C GLN A 51 -18.18 9.23 -2.29
N PHE A 52 -18.62 9.77 -1.15
CA PHE A 52 -19.83 9.33 -0.45
C PHE A 52 -21.07 9.57 -1.30
N THR A 53 -21.30 10.78 -1.79
CA THR A 53 -22.47 11.10 -2.63
C THR A 53 -22.53 10.22 -3.88
N GLN A 54 -21.39 9.97 -4.53
CA GLN A 54 -21.35 9.12 -5.72
C GLN A 54 -21.54 7.63 -5.42
N SER A 55 -20.94 7.10 -4.36
CA SER A 55 -21.08 5.68 -3.98
C SER A 55 -22.47 5.35 -3.44
N MET A 56 -23.13 6.33 -2.83
CA MET A 56 -24.51 6.26 -2.37
C MET A 56 -25.52 6.60 -3.48
N GLN A 57 -25.05 6.94 -4.69
CA GLN A 57 -25.88 7.36 -5.84
C GLN A 57 -26.84 8.54 -5.56
N MET A 58 -26.55 9.32 -4.52
CA MET A 58 -27.42 10.41 -4.09
C MET A 58 -27.22 11.66 -4.93
N VAL A 59 -28.32 12.39 -5.15
CA VAL A 59 -28.30 13.68 -5.85
C VAL A 59 -27.99 14.84 -4.89
N SER A 60 -28.37 14.72 -3.61
CA SER A 60 -28.16 15.75 -2.60
C SER A 60 -26.98 15.42 -1.67
N GLU A 61 -25.99 16.31 -1.64
CA GLU A 61 -24.85 16.25 -0.71
C GLU A 61 -25.31 16.37 0.75
N GLU A 62 -26.35 17.18 1.00
CA GLU A 62 -26.89 17.38 2.35
C GLU A 62 -27.55 16.12 2.89
N GLN A 63 -28.36 15.44 2.07
CA GLN A 63 -28.98 14.16 2.46
C GLN A 63 -27.94 13.08 2.68
N ALA A 64 -26.87 13.04 1.86
CA ALA A 64 -25.78 12.11 2.06
C ALA A 64 -25.05 12.37 3.39
N LYS A 65 -24.80 13.65 3.71
CA LYS A 65 -24.18 14.06 4.97
C LYS A 65 -25.01 13.60 6.17
N THR A 66 -26.29 13.96 6.22
CA THR A 66 -27.15 13.65 7.37
C THR A 66 -27.28 12.15 7.59
N LEU A 67 -27.37 11.37 6.51
CA LEU A 67 -27.44 9.91 6.60
C LEU A 67 -26.15 9.29 7.15
N VAL A 68 -24.98 9.75 6.68
CA VAL A 68 -23.68 9.31 7.21
C VAL A 68 -23.55 9.67 8.69
N LEU A 69 -23.92 10.89 9.09
CA LEU A 69 -23.84 11.32 10.50
C LEU A 69 -24.80 10.54 11.40
N PHE A 70 -26.01 10.25 10.93
CA PHE A 70 -26.99 9.44 11.65
C PHE A 70 -26.42 8.05 11.97
N PHE A 71 -25.92 7.32 10.97
CA PHE A 71 -25.35 5.99 11.21
C PHE A 71 -24.05 6.03 12.02
N VAL A 72 -23.18 7.03 11.81
CA VAL A 72 -21.98 7.20 12.64
C VAL A 72 -22.34 7.42 14.11
N ALA A 73 -23.41 8.15 14.42
CA ALA A 73 -23.90 8.34 15.79
C ALA A 73 -24.50 7.06 16.41
N LEU A 74 -24.79 6.03 15.60
CA LEU A 74 -25.28 4.72 16.03
C LEU A 74 -24.19 3.66 16.23
N HIS A 75 -22.91 3.96 15.93
CA HIS A 75 -21.81 2.97 15.98
C HIS A 75 -21.72 2.21 17.31
N ASP A 76 -22.12 2.87 18.40
CA ASP A 76 -22.02 2.43 19.78
C ASP A 76 -23.37 2.00 20.38
N LEU A 77 -24.38 1.73 19.53
CA LEU A 77 -25.74 1.36 19.97
C LEU A 77 -25.74 0.18 20.97
N GLY A 78 -24.83 -0.79 20.82
CA GLY A 78 -24.70 -1.92 21.74
C GLY A 78 -24.18 -1.55 23.14
N LYS A 79 -23.78 -0.30 23.40
CA LYS A 79 -23.48 0.17 24.76
C LYS A 79 -24.76 0.47 25.55
N LEU A 80 -25.91 0.63 24.89
CA LEU A 80 -27.24 0.66 25.51
C LEU A 80 -27.68 -0.75 25.92
N ASP A 81 -26.83 -1.43 26.67
CA ASP A 81 -27.02 -2.80 27.18
C ASP A 81 -26.34 -2.92 28.54
N ILE A 82 -27.07 -3.44 29.52
CA ILE A 82 -26.61 -3.58 30.89
C ILE A 82 -25.32 -4.41 31.01
N ARG A 83 -25.08 -5.38 30.12
CA ARG A 83 -23.85 -6.19 30.12
C ARG A 83 -22.64 -5.32 29.82
N PHE A 84 -22.74 -4.39 28.87
CA PHE A 84 -21.69 -3.40 28.63
C PHE A 84 -21.53 -2.46 29.83
N GLN A 85 -22.64 -1.93 30.34
CA GLN A 85 -22.62 -0.97 31.44
C GLN A 85 -21.98 -1.56 32.72
N SER A 86 -22.13 -2.88 32.94
CA SER A 86 -21.51 -3.61 34.06
C SER A 86 -19.98 -3.69 34.03
N LYS A 87 -19.33 -3.31 32.92
CA LYS A 87 -17.86 -3.25 32.84
C LYS A 87 -17.25 -2.14 33.71
N ALA A 88 -18.03 -1.12 34.07
CA ALA A 88 -17.58 -0.03 34.94
C ALA A 88 -18.53 0.17 36.12
N GLN A 89 -18.28 -0.55 37.22
CA GLN A 89 -19.23 -0.64 38.34
C GLN A 89 -19.51 0.70 39.03
N HIS A 90 -18.54 1.60 39.07
CA HIS A 90 -18.70 2.94 39.64
C HIS A 90 -19.68 3.79 38.80
N ALA A 91 -19.60 3.71 37.47
CA ALA A 91 -20.50 4.44 36.57
C ALA A 91 -21.90 3.82 36.57
N LEU A 92 -21.98 2.48 36.58
CA LEU A 92 -23.25 1.76 36.71
C LEU A 92 -24.01 2.16 37.97
N SER A 93 -23.32 2.19 39.13
CA SER A 93 -23.94 2.52 40.41
C SER A 93 -24.50 3.95 40.45
N ASN A 94 -23.93 4.88 39.68
CA ASN A 94 -24.39 6.27 39.60
C ASN A 94 -25.57 6.44 38.63
N LEU A 95 -25.53 5.79 37.47
CA LEU A 95 -26.51 5.98 36.39
C LEU A 95 -27.71 5.02 36.50
N GLN A 96 -27.50 3.85 37.09
CA GLN A 96 -28.47 2.77 37.20
C GLN A 96 -28.38 2.11 38.59
N PRO A 97 -28.65 2.85 39.68
CA PRO A 97 -28.53 2.34 41.06
C PRO A 97 -29.49 1.17 41.35
N ASP A 98 -30.54 1.03 40.54
CA ASP A 98 -31.52 -0.06 40.53
C ASP A 98 -30.98 -1.37 39.94
N ALA A 99 -29.91 -1.33 39.15
CA ALA A 99 -29.33 -2.50 38.52
C ALA A 99 -28.19 -3.08 39.38
N SER A 100 -28.32 -4.34 39.84
CA SER A 100 -27.22 -5.07 40.49
C SER A 100 -26.78 -6.27 39.65
N LEU A 101 -25.78 -6.08 38.81
CA LEU A 101 -25.10 -7.16 38.11
C LEU A 101 -23.62 -7.17 38.50
N LYS A 102 -23.12 -8.35 38.88
CA LYS A 102 -21.68 -8.59 39.10
C LYS A 102 -21.19 -9.50 37.98
N ASN A 103 -20.17 -9.06 37.25
CA ASN A 103 -19.38 -9.87 36.30
C ASN A 103 -20.18 -10.46 35.12
N ALA A 104 -21.18 -9.75 34.61
CA ALA A 104 -21.97 -10.17 33.44
C ALA A 104 -21.38 -9.74 32.08
N GLY A 105 -20.34 -8.89 32.08
CA GLY A 105 -19.86 -8.20 30.88
C GLY A 105 -18.56 -8.72 30.25
N GLU A 106 -17.88 -9.71 30.84
CA GLU A 106 -16.53 -10.14 30.39
C GLU A 106 -16.52 -10.63 28.93
N ASP A 107 -17.57 -11.33 28.49
CA ASP A 107 -17.70 -11.87 27.12
C ASP A 107 -18.63 -11.04 26.20
N TYR A 108 -18.98 -9.79 26.57
CA TYR A 108 -19.88 -8.95 25.77
C TYR A 108 -19.14 -8.04 24.78
N TYR A 109 -19.44 -8.21 23.49
CA TYR A 109 -18.91 -7.38 22.40
C TYR A 109 -20.01 -6.48 21.83
N HIS A 110 -19.94 -5.18 22.13
CA HIS A 110 -21.01 -4.24 21.81
C HIS A 110 -21.18 -3.95 20.31
N GLY A 111 -20.19 -4.23 19.45
CA GLY A 111 -20.34 -4.12 17.99
C GLY A 111 -21.38 -5.12 17.45
N PRO A 112 -21.07 -6.43 17.42
CA PRO A 112 -22.02 -7.47 16.99
C PRO A 112 -23.34 -7.46 17.76
N ALA A 113 -23.30 -7.20 19.06
CA ALA A 113 -24.51 -7.13 19.88
C ALA A 113 -25.37 -5.91 19.54
N GLY A 114 -24.77 -4.75 19.26
CA GLY A 114 -25.48 -3.55 18.81
C GLY A 114 -26.20 -3.76 17.47
N TYR A 115 -25.53 -4.44 16.52
CA TYR A 115 -26.15 -4.87 15.27
C TYR A 115 -27.33 -5.82 15.51
N GLY A 116 -27.14 -6.83 16.36
CA GLY A 116 -28.21 -7.78 16.71
C GLY A 116 -29.40 -7.14 17.41
N CYS A 117 -29.15 -6.19 18.31
CA CYS A 117 -30.20 -5.38 18.94
C CYS A 117 -31.01 -4.63 17.89
N PHE A 118 -30.38 -3.85 17.01
CA PHE A 118 -31.09 -3.06 16.01
C PHE A 118 -32.01 -3.88 15.12
N VAL A 119 -31.55 -5.06 14.68
CA VAL A 119 -32.38 -6.01 13.92
C VAL A 119 -33.61 -6.44 14.72
N LEU A 120 -33.48 -6.68 16.03
CA LEU A 120 -34.63 -7.00 16.90
C LEU A 120 -35.58 -5.81 17.09
N GLU A 121 -35.04 -4.60 17.26
CA GLU A 121 -35.85 -3.39 17.42
C GLU A 121 -36.69 -3.11 16.17
N TYR A 122 -36.08 -3.28 14.98
CA TYR A 122 -36.78 -3.22 13.69
C TYR A 122 -37.92 -4.26 13.63
N LEU A 123 -37.62 -5.53 13.88
CA LEU A 123 -38.58 -6.64 13.70
C LEU A 123 -39.76 -6.64 14.68
N ARG A 124 -39.62 -6.04 15.87
CA ARG A 124 -40.59 -6.21 16.97
C ARG A 124 -41.38 -4.97 17.37
N TYR A 125 -40.88 -3.76 17.13
CA TYR A 125 -41.45 -2.55 17.76
C TYR A 125 -41.65 -1.34 16.84
N GLY A 126 -41.51 -1.52 15.51
CA GLY A 126 -42.09 -0.59 14.53
C GLY A 126 -41.24 0.63 14.16
N ILE A 127 -39.92 0.58 14.36
CA ILE A 127 -39.02 1.48 13.62
C ILE A 127 -38.90 0.92 12.21
N GLU A 128 -39.82 1.31 11.32
CA GLU A 128 -39.81 0.90 9.93
C GLU A 128 -38.77 1.73 9.15
N PHE A 129 -37.89 1.04 8.45
CA PHE A 129 -37.02 1.62 7.44
C PHE A 129 -37.62 1.35 6.07
N GLY A 130 -37.61 2.34 5.17
CA GLY A 130 -38.15 2.17 3.81
C GLY A 130 -37.44 1.07 3.00
N ASN A 131 -36.20 0.73 3.38
CA ASN A 131 -35.44 -0.40 2.85
C ASN A 131 -34.67 -1.09 3.99
N GLU A 132 -35.19 -2.24 4.43
CA GLU A 132 -34.65 -3.05 5.53
C GLU A 132 -33.20 -3.49 5.29
N ASP A 133 -32.95 -4.12 4.13
CA ASP A 133 -31.65 -4.69 3.79
C ASP A 133 -30.56 -3.61 3.83
N ALA A 134 -30.86 -2.43 3.26
CA ALA A 134 -29.93 -1.32 3.29
C ALA A 134 -29.70 -0.80 4.72
N ALA A 135 -30.75 -0.64 5.55
CA ALA A 135 -30.58 -0.19 6.94
C ALA A 135 -29.66 -1.13 7.75
N PHE A 136 -29.81 -2.44 7.53
CA PHE A 136 -28.97 -3.45 8.16
C PHE A 136 -27.53 -3.37 7.67
N ASP A 137 -27.31 -3.29 6.36
CA ASP A 137 -25.95 -3.14 5.79
C ASP A 137 -25.26 -1.89 6.33
N TRP A 138 -25.97 -0.75 6.42
CA TRP A 138 -25.45 0.51 6.93
C TRP A 138 -25.00 0.38 8.39
N LEU A 139 -25.85 -0.22 9.24
CA LEU A 139 -25.51 -0.43 10.64
C LEU A 139 -24.37 -1.43 10.81
N GLN A 140 -24.35 -2.51 10.02
CA GLN A 140 -23.31 -3.53 10.07
C GLN A 140 -21.92 -2.90 9.90
N GLN A 141 -21.77 -1.91 9.02
CA GLN A 141 -20.51 -1.18 8.83
C GLN A 141 -20.06 -0.43 10.09
N VAL A 142 -20.94 0.36 10.70
CA VAL A 142 -20.58 1.18 11.87
C VAL A 142 -20.47 0.35 13.15
N ALA A 143 -21.24 -0.73 13.27
CA ALA A 143 -21.10 -1.72 14.34
C ALA A 143 -19.75 -2.47 14.27
N GLY A 144 -19.15 -2.55 13.08
CA GLY A 144 -17.86 -3.18 12.86
C GLY A 144 -16.64 -2.37 13.29
N HIS A 145 -16.82 -1.17 13.84
CA HIS A 145 -15.75 -0.18 14.04
C HIS A 145 -14.56 -0.63 14.92
N HIS A 146 -14.71 -1.72 15.68
CA HIS A 146 -13.64 -2.33 16.48
C HIS A 146 -12.77 -3.37 15.75
N GLY A 147 -12.97 -3.53 14.44
CA GLY A 147 -12.02 -4.23 13.57
C GLY A 147 -12.61 -5.38 12.78
N VAL A 148 -13.87 -5.77 13.02
CA VAL A 148 -14.54 -6.85 12.30
C VAL A 148 -15.99 -6.43 12.07
N ILE A 149 -16.40 -6.38 10.80
CA ILE A 149 -17.79 -6.14 10.42
C ILE A 149 -18.58 -7.41 10.82
N PRO A 150 -19.68 -7.32 11.60
CA PRO A 150 -20.39 -8.50 12.06
C PRO A 150 -21.11 -9.20 10.91
N ASP A 151 -20.83 -10.48 10.64
CA ASP A 151 -21.49 -11.21 9.54
C ASP A 151 -22.86 -11.80 9.94
N TYR A 152 -23.22 -11.69 11.22
CA TYR A 152 -24.50 -12.17 11.76
C TYR A 152 -24.93 -11.34 12.96
N ALA A 153 -26.23 -11.31 13.20
CA ALA A 153 -26.84 -10.70 14.38
C ALA A 153 -26.72 -11.63 15.59
N GLU A 154 -26.10 -11.17 16.68
CA GLU A 154 -26.07 -11.89 17.94
C GLU A 154 -27.31 -11.56 18.79
N PHE A 155 -28.22 -12.54 18.92
CA PHE A 155 -29.50 -12.38 19.63
C PHE A 155 -29.46 -12.90 21.08
N ILE A 156 -28.33 -12.76 21.77
CA ILE A 156 -28.17 -13.38 23.09
C ILE A 156 -28.84 -12.49 24.15
N ASN A 157 -30.03 -12.88 24.61
CA ASN A 157 -30.58 -12.36 25.87
C ASN A 157 -29.94 -13.11 27.05
N PRO A 158 -29.31 -12.42 28.01
CA PRO A 158 -28.72 -13.08 29.17
C PRO A 158 -29.80 -13.66 30.09
N ALA A 159 -29.72 -14.97 30.37
CA ALA A 159 -30.71 -15.71 31.18
C ALA A 159 -30.84 -15.21 32.65
N PHE A 160 -29.96 -14.31 33.08
CA PHE A 160 -29.82 -13.83 34.45
C PHE A 160 -30.11 -12.33 34.61
N VAL A 161 -30.62 -11.66 33.56
CA VAL A 161 -31.03 -10.24 33.63
C VAL A 161 -32.55 -10.16 33.78
N ASP A 162 -33.00 -9.28 34.67
CA ASP A 162 -34.42 -8.99 34.89
C ASP A 162 -35.09 -8.47 33.60
N GLU A 163 -36.28 -8.96 33.28
CA GLU A 163 -37.04 -8.56 32.09
C GLU A 163 -37.30 -7.05 32.06
N SER A 164 -37.47 -6.41 33.21
CA SER A 164 -37.63 -4.95 33.32
C SER A 164 -36.39 -4.18 32.87
N ILE A 165 -35.19 -4.71 33.10
CA ILE A 165 -33.93 -4.12 32.63
C ILE A 165 -33.80 -4.28 31.12
N ILE A 166 -34.17 -5.44 30.58
CA ILE A 166 -34.17 -5.71 29.13
C ILE A 166 -35.10 -4.72 28.41
N GLN A 167 -36.32 -4.53 28.93
CA GLN A 167 -37.29 -3.58 28.38
C GLN A 167 -36.79 -2.13 28.46
N ARG A 168 -36.12 -1.76 29.55
CA ARG A 168 -35.51 -0.43 29.71
C ARG A 168 -34.38 -0.19 28.70
N ASP A 169 -33.46 -1.14 28.56
CA ASP A 169 -32.35 -1.05 27.61
C ASP A 169 -32.88 -0.95 26.17
N GLN A 170 -33.93 -1.71 25.87
CA GLN A 170 -34.64 -1.62 24.60
C GLN A 170 -35.28 -0.25 24.38
N GLN A 171 -36.02 0.30 25.35
CA GLN A 171 -36.63 1.62 25.22
C GLN A 171 -35.56 2.70 25.01
N ALA A 172 -34.41 2.58 25.68
CA ALA A 172 -33.27 3.48 25.47
C ALA A 172 -32.71 3.45 24.05
N ARG A 173 -32.66 2.27 23.42
CA ARG A 173 -32.27 2.16 22.00
C ARG A 173 -33.29 2.80 21.06
N ILE A 174 -34.58 2.55 21.30
CA ILE A 174 -35.68 3.14 20.50
C ILE A 174 -35.65 4.66 20.61
N ASP A 175 -35.64 5.21 21.83
CA ASP A 175 -35.59 6.65 22.08
C ASP A 175 -34.35 7.27 21.43
N TRP A 176 -33.20 6.59 21.50
CA TRP A 176 -31.97 7.08 20.88
C TRP A 176 -32.04 7.13 19.35
N ILE A 177 -32.57 6.10 18.70
CA ILE A 177 -32.74 6.06 17.25
C ILE A 177 -33.73 7.16 16.81
N SER A 178 -34.84 7.32 17.52
CA SER A 178 -35.86 8.33 17.21
C SER A 178 -35.32 9.76 17.37
N ASP A 179 -34.65 10.07 18.48
CA ASP A 179 -34.10 11.39 18.73
C ASP A 179 -32.96 11.73 17.76
N LEU A 180 -32.14 10.75 17.34
CA LEU A 180 -31.15 10.94 16.29
C LEU A 180 -31.79 11.19 14.92
N ALA A 181 -32.88 10.50 14.60
CA ALA A 181 -33.60 10.71 13.36
C ALA A 181 -34.21 12.12 13.30
N GLU A 182 -34.75 12.62 14.42
CA GLU A 182 -35.21 14.00 14.54
C GLU A 182 -34.05 15.00 14.42
N LEU A 183 -32.94 14.76 15.15
CA LEU A 183 -31.76 15.63 15.15
C LEU A 183 -31.16 15.82 13.75
N PHE A 184 -31.06 14.74 12.98
CA PHE A 184 -30.50 14.75 11.62
C PHE A 184 -31.56 14.87 10.52
N GLN A 185 -32.83 15.05 10.87
CA GLN A 185 -33.97 15.16 9.95
C GLN A 185 -34.07 14.00 8.96
N ILE A 186 -33.87 12.77 9.45
CA ILE A 186 -33.95 11.54 8.67
C ILE A 186 -35.39 11.05 8.67
N ASP A 187 -35.98 10.92 7.47
CA ASP A 187 -37.18 10.12 7.29
C ASP A 187 -36.78 8.64 7.20
N LEU A 188 -37.03 7.90 8.29
CA LEU A 188 -36.72 6.48 8.36
C LEU A 188 -37.48 5.68 7.29
N ASN A 189 -38.66 6.14 6.85
CA ASN A 189 -39.44 5.47 5.82
C ASN A 189 -38.92 5.72 4.40
N ALA A 190 -37.92 6.58 4.21
CA ALA A 190 -37.32 6.80 2.91
C ALA A 190 -36.51 5.56 2.47
N THR A 191 -36.45 5.33 1.16
CA THR A 191 -35.57 4.29 0.60
C THR A 191 -34.12 4.64 0.87
N LEU A 192 -33.42 3.80 1.62
CA LEU A 192 -31.97 3.87 1.77
C LEU A 192 -31.28 3.31 0.52
N GLU A 193 -30.33 4.08 0.00
CA GLU A 193 -29.48 3.68 -1.14
C GLU A 193 -28.26 2.88 -0.68
N SER A 194 -27.40 2.49 -1.64
CA SER A 194 -26.25 1.60 -1.41
C SER A 194 -25.28 2.13 -0.34
N VAL A 195 -24.83 1.23 0.52
CA VAL A 195 -23.87 1.55 1.58
C VAL A 195 -22.52 1.97 0.99
N PRO A 196 -21.95 3.10 1.42
CA PRO A 196 -20.66 3.54 0.93
C PRO A 196 -19.54 2.62 1.45
N PRO A 197 -18.63 2.15 0.57
CA PRO A 197 -17.60 1.16 0.91
C PRO A 197 -16.55 1.67 1.94
N MET A 198 -16.56 2.97 2.22
CA MET A 198 -15.64 3.66 3.14
C MET A 198 -16.17 3.75 4.57
N LEU A 199 -17.46 3.46 4.81
CA LEU A 199 -18.17 3.83 6.04
C LEU A 199 -17.54 3.25 7.31
N ALA A 200 -17.26 1.95 7.33
CA ALA A 200 -16.69 1.29 8.50
C ALA A 200 -15.33 1.90 8.89
N GLY A 201 -14.45 2.14 7.90
CA GLY A 201 -13.16 2.79 8.11
C GLY A 201 -13.30 4.24 8.58
N PHE A 202 -14.16 5.01 7.93
CA PHE A 202 -14.43 6.40 8.32
C PHE A 202 -14.96 6.49 9.76
N CYS A 203 -15.96 5.67 10.11
CA CYS A 203 -16.54 5.61 11.45
C CYS A 203 -15.51 5.24 12.51
N SER A 204 -14.68 4.24 12.25
CA SER A 204 -13.65 3.79 13.19
C SER A 204 -12.62 4.87 13.50
N VAL A 205 -12.20 5.63 12.48
CA VAL A 205 -11.26 6.73 12.67
C VAL A 205 -11.92 7.88 13.42
N CYS A 206 -13.19 8.18 13.13
CA CYS A 206 -13.95 9.18 13.88
C CYS A 206 -14.10 8.79 15.35
N ASP A 207 -14.37 7.51 15.67
CA ASP A 207 -14.42 7.02 17.06
C ASP A 207 -13.06 7.18 17.77
N TRP A 208 -11.96 6.82 17.10
CA TRP A 208 -10.63 7.01 17.70
C TRP A 208 -10.30 8.46 18.02
N ILE A 209 -10.71 9.39 17.16
CA ILE A 209 -10.50 10.83 17.37
C ILE A 209 -11.49 11.37 18.43
N GLY A 210 -12.76 10.99 18.36
CA GLY A 210 -13.79 11.35 19.35
C GLY A 210 -13.57 10.74 20.74
N SER A 211 -12.71 9.72 20.83
CA SER A 211 -12.27 9.10 22.09
C SER A 211 -11.00 9.72 22.67
N SER A 212 -10.46 10.76 22.04
CA SER A 212 -9.20 11.39 22.47
C SER A 212 -9.39 12.38 23.63
N GLU A 213 -8.27 12.84 24.18
CA GLU A 213 -8.23 13.83 25.26
C GLU A 213 -8.80 15.22 24.89
N TYR A 214 -9.02 15.49 23.60
CA TYR A 214 -9.66 16.70 23.09
C TYR A 214 -11.17 16.79 23.45
N PHE A 215 -11.78 15.65 23.81
CA PHE A 215 -13.18 15.56 24.18
C PHE A 215 -13.33 15.34 25.69
N PRO A 216 -13.51 16.41 26.48
CA PRO A 216 -13.64 16.29 27.93
C PRO A 216 -14.95 15.57 28.30
N TYR A 217 -14.84 14.68 29.29
CA TYR A 217 -15.99 13.89 29.74
C TYR A 217 -17.08 14.78 30.29
N GLU A 218 -18.30 14.56 29.81
CA GLU A 218 -19.52 15.11 30.39
C GLU A 218 -20.42 14.03 30.98
N SER A 219 -20.77 14.21 32.25
CA SER A 219 -21.52 13.26 33.08
C SER A 219 -22.95 13.70 33.39
N THR A 220 -23.33 14.92 33.01
CA THR A 220 -24.65 15.52 33.33
C THR A 220 -25.43 15.89 32.06
N PRO A 221 -26.70 15.47 31.92
CA PRO A 221 -27.51 15.71 30.71
C PRO A 221 -28.14 17.12 30.71
N ASN A 222 -27.30 18.16 30.73
CA ASN A 222 -27.75 19.55 30.91
C ASN A 222 -27.82 20.34 29.60
N ILE A 223 -27.38 19.76 28.48
CA ILE A 223 -27.25 20.43 27.19
C ILE A 223 -28.13 19.68 26.17
N PRO A 224 -29.02 20.36 25.43
CA PRO A 224 -29.76 19.76 24.32
C PRO A 224 -28.82 19.14 23.27
N LEU A 225 -29.22 18.05 22.64
CA LEU A 225 -28.36 17.29 21.71
C LEU A 225 -27.79 18.16 20.56
N SER A 226 -28.64 19.00 19.94
CA SER A 226 -28.22 19.91 18.86
C SER A 226 -27.18 20.93 19.32
N SER A 227 -27.42 21.56 20.47
CA SER A 227 -26.48 22.51 21.08
C SER A 227 -25.17 21.84 21.50
N TYR A 228 -25.24 20.61 22.00
CA TYR A 228 -24.04 19.84 22.34
C TYR A 228 -23.20 19.54 21.10
N LEU A 229 -23.82 19.01 20.05
CA LEU A 229 -23.16 18.70 18.78
C LEU A 229 -22.46 19.95 18.17
N GLU A 230 -23.15 21.09 18.17
CA GLU A 230 -22.59 22.35 17.68
C GLU A 230 -21.41 22.82 18.54
N SER A 231 -21.52 22.69 19.87
CA SER A 231 -20.47 23.11 20.80
C SER A 231 -19.16 22.34 20.66
N ARG A 232 -19.20 21.12 20.08
CA ARG A 232 -18.05 20.22 19.89
C ARG A 232 -17.29 20.42 18.59
N ARG A 233 -17.82 21.27 17.71
CA ARG A 233 -17.22 21.55 16.40
C ARG A 233 -15.77 22.04 16.51
N ALA A 234 -15.50 22.96 17.44
CA ALA A 234 -14.17 23.53 17.60
C ALA A 234 -13.13 22.47 18.04
N GLN A 235 -13.49 21.63 19.00
CA GLN A 235 -12.64 20.53 19.48
C GLN A 235 -12.41 19.49 18.40
N ALA A 236 -13.44 19.18 17.60
CA ALA A 236 -13.31 18.27 16.46
C ALA A 236 -12.33 18.82 15.41
N GLU A 237 -12.42 20.12 15.06
CA GLU A 237 -11.48 20.76 14.13
C GLU A 237 -10.05 20.78 14.68
N GLU A 238 -9.88 21.03 15.99
CA GLU A 238 -8.59 20.98 16.67
C GLU A 238 -7.99 19.58 16.66
N ALA A 239 -8.77 18.57 17.04
CA ALA A 239 -8.34 17.18 17.08
C ALA A 239 -7.94 16.65 15.68
N LEU A 240 -8.73 16.94 14.65
CA LEU A 240 -8.42 16.54 13.26
C LEU A 240 -7.12 17.16 12.76
N THR A 241 -6.84 18.39 13.17
CA THR A 241 -5.56 19.06 12.90
C THR A 241 -4.42 18.39 13.68
N ALA A 242 -4.60 18.15 14.97
CA ALA A 242 -3.59 17.56 15.85
C ALA A 242 -3.23 16.11 15.51
N PHE A 243 -4.18 15.32 15.00
CA PHE A 243 -3.92 13.97 14.49
C PHE A 243 -3.37 13.95 13.06
N GLY A 244 -3.18 15.12 12.43
CA GLY A 244 -2.56 15.24 11.13
C GLY A 244 -3.46 14.86 9.95
N ILE A 245 -4.78 14.82 10.16
CA ILE A 245 -5.77 14.53 9.12
C ILE A 245 -5.96 15.74 8.21
N PHE A 246 -6.06 16.94 8.80
CA PHE A 246 -6.17 18.17 8.04
C PHE A 246 -4.81 18.76 7.68
N ALA A 247 -4.72 19.31 6.47
CA ALA A 247 -3.54 19.99 5.95
C ALA A 247 -3.95 21.16 5.09
N GLN A 248 -3.20 22.26 5.15
CA GLN A 248 -3.33 23.34 4.17
C GLN A 248 -2.32 23.15 3.04
N LEU A 249 -2.83 22.99 1.82
CA LEU A 249 -2.00 22.99 0.63
C LEU A 249 -1.46 24.41 0.35
N LYS A 250 -0.22 24.48 -0.13
CA LYS A 250 0.34 25.70 -0.74
C LYS A 250 -0.38 25.97 -2.07
N THR A 251 -0.16 27.13 -2.69
CA THR A 251 -0.76 27.44 -4.00
C THR A 251 0.02 26.88 -5.20
N ASN A 252 1.18 26.27 -4.92
CA ASN A 252 2.20 25.94 -5.91
C ASN A 252 1.93 24.56 -6.54
N LYS A 253 1.85 24.50 -7.87
CA LYS A 253 1.40 23.32 -8.63
C LYS A 253 2.38 22.87 -9.72
N THR A 254 3.44 23.62 -9.98
CA THR A 254 4.33 23.35 -11.11
C THR A 254 5.48 22.45 -10.69
N LEU A 255 6.01 21.71 -11.65
CA LEU A 255 7.17 20.83 -11.43
C LEU A 255 8.37 21.61 -10.85
N GLU A 256 8.66 22.81 -11.38
CA GLU A 256 9.73 23.68 -10.88
C GLU A 256 9.54 24.08 -9.41
N THR A 257 8.30 24.30 -8.98
CA THR A 257 8.02 24.68 -7.59
C THR A 257 8.10 23.49 -6.63
N LEU A 258 7.69 22.30 -7.06
CA LEU A 258 7.74 21.08 -6.25
C LEU A 258 9.13 20.44 -6.24
N PHE A 259 9.92 20.67 -7.30
CA PHE A 259 11.28 20.19 -7.48
C PHE A 259 12.17 21.33 -8.02
N PRO A 260 12.67 22.22 -7.15
CA PRO A 260 13.51 23.34 -7.56
C PRO A 260 14.75 22.88 -8.35
N GLY A 261 15.03 23.58 -9.45
CA GLY A 261 16.16 23.26 -10.34
C GLY A 261 15.86 22.22 -11.42
N TYR A 262 14.62 21.74 -11.52
CA TYR A 262 14.17 20.84 -12.59
C TYR A 262 13.37 21.58 -13.65
N THR A 263 13.75 21.42 -14.92
CA THR A 263 12.92 21.80 -16.06
C THR A 263 12.17 20.56 -16.55
N PRO A 264 10.85 20.62 -16.83
CA PRO A 264 10.09 19.47 -17.32
C PRO A 264 10.71 18.87 -18.59
N GLN A 265 10.94 17.57 -18.59
CA GLN A 265 11.46 16.82 -19.74
C GLN A 265 10.66 15.53 -19.96
N GLY A 266 10.59 15.07 -21.20
CA GLY A 266 9.92 13.83 -21.58
C GLY A 266 8.45 13.81 -21.14
N LEU A 267 8.06 12.79 -20.39
CA LEU A 267 6.68 12.62 -19.91
C LEU A 267 6.20 13.76 -19.01
N GLN A 268 7.11 14.44 -18.31
CA GLN A 268 6.76 15.53 -17.40
C GLN A 268 6.10 16.71 -18.15
N THR A 269 6.40 16.85 -19.45
CA THR A 269 5.81 17.88 -20.32
C THR A 269 4.30 17.65 -20.58
N LEU A 270 3.82 16.42 -20.39
CA LEU A 270 2.42 16.06 -20.62
C LEU A 270 1.50 16.42 -19.44
N VAL A 271 2.05 16.64 -18.25
CA VAL A 271 1.27 16.83 -17.00
C VAL A 271 0.30 18.01 -17.07
N GLU A 272 0.60 19.04 -17.86
CA GLU A 272 -0.30 20.18 -18.06
C GLU A 272 -1.51 19.86 -18.96
N GLN A 273 -1.42 18.79 -19.75
CA GLN A 273 -2.47 18.38 -20.69
C GLN A 273 -3.41 17.34 -20.08
N LEU A 274 -3.02 16.69 -18.97
CA LEU A 274 -3.80 15.63 -18.34
C LEU A 274 -5.05 16.19 -17.65
N PRO A 275 -6.27 15.71 -18.00
CA PRO A 275 -7.50 16.10 -17.32
C PRO A 275 -7.50 15.74 -15.83
N LEU A 276 -7.94 16.68 -14.99
CA LEU A 276 -8.07 16.49 -13.54
C LEU A 276 -9.45 15.95 -13.21
N GLN A 277 -9.57 14.62 -13.20
CA GLN A 277 -10.79 13.89 -12.82
C GLN A 277 -10.43 12.57 -12.14
N GLN A 278 -11.40 11.93 -11.50
CA GLN A 278 -11.20 10.60 -10.93
C GLN A 278 -10.92 9.57 -12.02
N ASN A 279 -9.77 8.89 -11.95
CA ASN A 279 -9.34 7.97 -13.00
C ASN A 279 -8.35 6.90 -12.50
N LEU A 280 -8.19 5.88 -13.34
CA LEU A 280 -7.02 5.02 -13.36
C LEU A 280 -6.05 5.55 -14.43
N THR A 281 -4.86 5.96 -14.02
CA THR A 281 -3.80 6.46 -14.90
C THR A 281 -2.66 5.43 -14.98
N LEU A 282 -2.35 4.94 -16.18
CA LEU A 282 -1.20 4.09 -16.45
C LEU A 282 -0.07 4.93 -17.05
N ILE A 283 1.12 4.91 -16.44
CA ILE A 283 2.30 5.62 -16.93
C ILE A 283 3.36 4.60 -17.35
N GLU A 284 3.56 4.44 -18.65
CA GLU A 284 4.52 3.51 -19.26
C GLU A 284 5.71 4.30 -19.84
N ALA A 285 6.90 4.12 -19.25
CA ALA A 285 8.12 4.82 -19.68
C ALA A 285 9.40 4.11 -19.22
N PRO A 286 10.54 4.32 -19.89
CA PRO A 286 11.80 3.72 -19.45
C PRO A 286 12.17 4.11 -18.01
N THR A 287 13.00 3.30 -17.38
CA THR A 287 13.58 3.65 -16.07
C THR A 287 14.42 4.92 -16.22
N GLY A 288 14.28 5.86 -15.29
CA GLY A 288 14.99 7.15 -15.36
C GLY A 288 14.33 8.22 -16.24
N SER A 289 13.20 7.93 -16.90
CA SER A 289 12.49 8.91 -17.75
C SER A 289 11.52 9.83 -17.01
N GLY A 290 11.66 9.98 -15.69
CA GLY A 290 10.87 10.94 -14.92
C GLY A 290 9.44 10.52 -14.55
N LYS A 291 9.14 9.20 -14.52
CA LYS A 291 7.80 8.67 -14.17
C LYS A 291 7.33 9.13 -12.79
N THR A 292 8.21 9.05 -11.81
CA THR A 292 7.93 9.41 -10.42
C THR A 292 7.55 10.89 -10.30
N GLU A 293 8.30 11.79 -10.93
CA GLU A 293 8.06 13.23 -10.95
C GLU A 293 6.74 13.54 -11.67
N THR A 294 6.50 12.91 -12.81
CA THR A 294 5.23 13.03 -13.56
C THR A 294 4.05 12.65 -12.66
N ALA A 295 4.14 11.52 -11.96
CA ALA A 295 3.13 11.03 -11.04
C ALA A 295 2.90 11.98 -9.87
N LEU A 296 3.97 12.47 -9.24
CA LEU A 296 3.90 13.35 -8.07
C LEU A 296 3.36 14.75 -8.39
N VAL A 297 3.73 15.32 -9.53
CA VAL A 297 3.19 16.62 -9.96
C VAL A 297 1.71 16.47 -10.32
N TYR A 298 1.32 15.42 -11.04
CA TYR A 298 -0.09 15.13 -11.30
C TYR A 298 -0.86 14.89 -10.00
N ALA A 299 -0.27 14.18 -9.04
CA ALA A 299 -0.84 13.94 -7.73
C ALA A 299 -1.10 15.24 -6.95
N ALA A 300 -0.11 16.14 -6.92
CA ALA A 300 -0.29 17.45 -6.32
C ALA A 300 -1.45 18.20 -6.98
N LYS A 301 -1.58 18.18 -8.31
CA LYS A 301 -2.70 18.84 -9.01
C LYS A 301 -4.07 18.23 -8.64
N MET A 302 -4.14 16.90 -8.50
CA MET A 302 -5.36 16.19 -8.04
C MET A 302 -5.77 16.59 -6.62
N LEU A 303 -4.80 16.69 -5.69
CA LEU A 303 -5.06 17.17 -4.33
C LEU A 303 -5.61 18.60 -4.32
N HIS A 304 -4.99 19.53 -5.07
CA HIS A 304 -5.45 20.91 -5.16
C HIS A 304 -6.84 21.05 -5.80
N ALA A 305 -7.22 20.13 -6.69
CA ALA A 305 -8.56 20.09 -7.28
C ALA A 305 -9.63 19.57 -6.28
N GLY A 306 -9.19 19.03 -5.14
CA GLY A 306 -10.03 18.36 -4.15
C GLY A 306 -10.56 17.02 -4.64
N LEU A 307 -9.79 16.31 -5.48
CA LEU A 307 -10.14 14.98 -6.01
C LEU A 307 -9.53 13.83 -5.18
N ALA A 308 -8.65 14.15 -4.25
CA ALA A 308 -8.09 13.26 -3.23
C ALA A 308 -7.69 14.09 -2.01
N GLU A 309 -7.62 13.47 -0.83
CA GLU A 309 -7.17 14.13 0.41
C GLU A 309 -5.67 13.99 0.65
N SER A 310 -5.10 12.86 0.24
CA SER A 310 -3.75 12.43 0.59
C SER A 310 -3.11 11.64 -0.54
N ILE A 311 -1.81 11.37 -0.43
CA ILE A 311 -1.06 10.54 -1.37
C ILE A 311 -0.62 9.27 -0.65
N ILE A 312 -0.84 8.11 -1.25
CA ILE A 312 -0.19 6.87 -0.83
C ILE A 312 0.72 6.40 -1.95
N PHE A 313 2.01 6.28 -1.66
CA PHE A 313 3.02 5.78 -2.58
C PHE A 313 3.42 4.37 -2.16
N ALA A 314 3.08 3.39 -3.00
CA ALA A 314 3.32 1.98 -2.77
C ALA A 314 4.46 1.47 -3.67
N LEU A 315 5.46 0.85 -3.07
CA LEU A 315 6.69 0.42 -3.75
C LEU A 315 6.93 -1.09 -3.61
N PRO A 316 7.68 -1.71 -4.54
CA PRO A 316 7.89 -3.16 -4.54
C PRO A 316 8.69 -3.67 -3.33
N THR A 317 9.56 -2.85 -2.75
CA THR A 317 10.49 -3.26 -1.68
C THR A 317 10.61 -2.22 -0.57
N GLN A 318 11.13 -2.64 0.59
CA GLN A 318 11.40 -1.72 1.70
C GLN A 318 12.52 -0.72 1.36
N ALA A 319 13.52 -1.14 0.58
CA ALA A 319 14.64 -0.28 0.19
C ALA A 319 14.17 0.88 -0.71
N THR A 320 13.27 0.61 -1.65
CA THR A 320 12.66 1.68 -2.47
C THR A 320 11.79 2.59 -1.64
N ALA A 321 10.98 2.03 -0.73
CA ALA A 321 10.15 2.84 0.16
C ALA A 321 10.98 3.82 1.01
N ASN A 322 12.11 3.37 1.55
CA ASN A 322 13.03 4.23 2.30
C ASN A 322 13.62 5.34 1.43
N ALA A 323 14.13 5.02 0.24
CA ALA A 323 14.67 6.03 -0.68
C ALA A 323 13.60 7.04 -1.13
N MET A 324 12.35 6.60 -1.25
CA MET A 324 11.23 7.46 -1.65
C MET A 324 10.72 8.33 -0.50
N LEU A 325 10.90 7.91 0.76
CA LEU A 325 10.55 8.71 1.93
C LEU A 325 11.28 10.06 1.93
N ASP A 326 12.62 10.03 1.87
CA ASP A 326 13.46 11.25 1.86
C ASP A 326 13.05 12.23 0.76
N ARG A 327 12.59 11.69 -0.37
CA ARG A 327 12.18 12.46 -1.52
C ARG A 327 10.79 13.07 -1.34
N LEU A 328 9.86 12.35 -0.74
CA LEU A 328 8.52 12.85 -0.42
C LEU A 328 8.52 13.86 0.72
N GLU A 329 9.41 13.70 1.72
CA GLU A 329 9.62 14.71 2.76
C GLU A 329 10.02 16.06 2.16
N LYS A 330 10.99 16.06 1.23
CA LYS A 330 11.40 17.29 0.53
C LYS A 330 10.25 17.90 -0.28
N MET A 331 9.45 17.07 -0.96
CA MET A 331 8.30 17.55 -1.73
C MET A 331 7.20 18.10 -0.82
N ALA A 332 6.97 17.47 0.34
CA ALA A 332 5.98 17.88 1.32
C ALA A 332 6.18 19.32 1.78
N ASP A 333 7.43 19.73 1.98
CA ASP A 333 7.80 21.11 2.33
C ASP A 333 7.34 22.13 1.27
N TYR A 334 7.22 21.75 0.00
CA TYR A 334 6.72 22.63 -1.07
C TYR A 334 5.22 22.51 -1.31
N LEU A 335 4.61 21.39 -0.91
CA LEU A 335 3.20 21.10 -1.14
C LEU A 335 2.29 21.59 -0.01
N PHE A 336 2.75 21.57 1.25
CA PHE A 336 1.95 21.91 2.43
C PHE A 336 2.49 23.15 3.15
N LYS A 337 1.60 24.00 3.69
CA LYS A 337 1.95 25.28 4.34
C LYS A 337 2.63 25.10 5.69
N ASP A 338 2.08 24.23 6.52
CA ASP A 338 2.45 24.07 7.93
C ASP A 338 3.32 22.82 8.17
N GLY A 339 4.00 22.35 7.11
CA GLY A 339 4.62 21.03 7.06
C GLY A 339 3.60 19.94 6.70
N ALA A 340 4.09 18.73 6.43
CA ALA A 340 3.23 17.58 6.19
C ALA A 340 3.63 16.36 7.00
N ASN A 341 2.64 15.57 7.39
CA ASN A 341 2.88 14.26 7.98
C ASN A 341 3.21 13.27 6.86
N VAL A 342 4.51 13.02 6.66
CA VAL A 342 5.01 11.95 5.80
C VAL A 342 5.27 10.72 6.65
N VAL A 343 4.49 9.67 6.43
CA VAL A 343 4.51 8.46 7.27
C VAL A 343 4.97 7.26 6.47
N LEU A 344 5.96 6.53 7.00
CA LEU A 344 6.48 5.31 6.42
C LEU A 344 5.77 4.07 7.01
N ALA A 345 5.21 3.22 6.17
CA ALA A 345 4.54 1.97 6.55
C ALA A 345 5.20 0.76 5.89
N HIS A 346 6.05 0.03 6.62
CA HIS A 346 6.51 -1.32 6.26
C HIS A 346 6.90 -2.13 7.50
N GLY A 347 7.16 -3.43 7.35
CA GLY A 347 7.37 -4.38 8.46
C GLY A 347 8.47 -4.03 9.47
N LYS A 348 9.37 -3.08 9.16
CA LYS A 348 10.49 -2.65 10.04
C LYS A 348 10.49 -1.15 10.36
N SER A 349 9.39 -0.46 10.05
CA SER A 349 9.25 1.01 10.21
C SER A 349 9.46 1.49 11.65
N SER A 350 9.04 0.71 12.66
CA SER A 350 9.20 1.07 14.08
C SER A 350 10.66 1.25 14.53
N LEU A 351 11.58 0.46 13.98
CA LEU A 351 13.01 0.53 14.30
C LEU A 351 13.71 1.74 13.66
N GLN A 352 13.23 2.19 12.49
CA GLN A 352 13.84 3.32 11.78
C GLN A 352 13.21 4.65 12.19
N GLN A 353 11.90 4.69 12.45
CA GLN A 353 11.21 5.90 12.90
C GLN A 353 11.61 6.32 14.32
N SER A 354 11.86 5.36 15.23
CA SER A 354 12.38 5.68 16.57
C SER A 354 13.71 6.46 16.50
N LEU A 355 14.56 6.22 15.50
CA LEU A 355 15.80 6.97 15.30
C LEU A 355 15.60 8.38 14.74
N HIS A 356 14.58 8.60 13.90
CA HIS A 356 14.28 9.93 13.34
C HIS A 356 13.53 10.83 14.33
N THR A 357 12.62 10.30 15.14
CA THR A 357 11.83 11.06 16.12
C THR A 357 12.69 11.58 17.28
N ILE A 358 13.82 10.94 17.59
CA ILE A 358 14.72 11.35 18.69
C ILE A 358 15.58 12.58 18.33
N ASN A 359 15.79 12.89 17.03
CA ASN A 359 16.79 13.86 16.59
C ASN A 359 16.27 15.28 16.26
N ARG A 360 15.00 15.60 16.52
CA ARG A 360 14.45 16.96 16.36
C ARG A 360 13.88 17.46 17.70
N VAL A 361 14.76 18.00 18.55
CA VAL A 361 14.36 18.75 19.75
C VAL A 361 14.73 20.22 19.56
N THR A 362 13.74 21.05 19.23
CA THR A 362 13.83 22.51 19.25
C THR A 362 12.55 23.15 19.80
N ALA A 363 12.66 24.36 20.36
CA ALA A 363 11.81 24.87 21.44
C ALA A 363 10.51 25.63 21.03
N GLN A 364 9.70 25.14 20.08
CA GLN A 364 8.44 25.83 19.68
C GLN A 364 7.24 24.88 19.43
N GLY A 365 6.06 25.23 19.99
CA GLY A 365 4.84 24.39 20.07
C GLY A 365 4.11 24.02 18.77
N LEU A 366 4.50 24.54 17.60
CA LEU A 366 4.00 24.05 16.30
C LEU A 366 4.59 22.68 15.93
N GLU A 367 5.81 22.36 16.41
CA GLU A 367 6.41 21.04 16.21
C GLU A 367 5.76 19.96 17.10
N GLU A 368 5.17 20.34 18.24
CA GLU A 368 4.51 19.39 19.17
C GLU A 368 3.28 18.73 18.55
N ALA A 369 2.43 19.49 17.85
CA ALA A 369 1.26 18.96 17.15
C ALA A 369 1.66 18.03 16.00
N ASN A 370 2.70 18.39 15.22
CA ASN A 370 3.22 17.53 14.15
C ASN A 370 3.85 16.24 14.72
N GLN A 371 4.56 16.32 15.85
CA GLN A 371 5.07 15.14 16.54
C GLN A 371 3.95 14.26 17.11
N GLN A 372 2.88 14.84 17.65
CA GLN A 372 1.71 14.12 18.13
C GLN A 372 1.01 13.39 16.99
N ALA A 373 0.82 14.06 15.85
CA ALA A 373 0.28 13.46 14.63
C ALA A 373 1.12 12.27 14.16
N ILE A 374 2.43 12.46 13.98
CA ILE A 374 3.34 11.38 13.58
C ILE A 374 3.28 10.22 14.59
N ARG A 375 3.36 10.48 15.89
CA ARG A 375 3.27 9.44 16.92
C ARG A 375 1.97 8.65 16.81
N TRP A 376 0.82 9.31 16.66
CA TRP A 376 -0.46 8.64 16.53
C TRP A 376 -0.58 7.83 15.22
N LEU A 377 -0.11 8.38 14.10
CA LEU A 377 -0.12 7.73 12.78
C LEU A 377 0.82 6.52 12.72
N THR A 378 1.97 6.59 13.39
CA THR A 378 2.97 5.51 13.48
C THR A 378 2.67 4.49 14.58
N ALA A 379 1.74 4.78 15.50
CA ALA A 379 1.37 3.88 16.59
C ALA A 379 0.85 2.52 16.09
N SER A 380 0.40 2.43 14.84
CA SER A 380 0.11 1.14 14.20
C SER A 380 0.27 1.22 12.68
N LYS A 381 0.61 0.08 12.05
CA LYS A 381 0.81 -0.03 10.59
C LYS A 381 -0.43 0.39 9.78
N LYS A 382 -1.64 0.32 10.34
CA LYS A 382 -2.91 0.71 9.70
C LYS A 382 -3.18 2.22 9.73
N ARG A 383 -2.72 2.93 10.78
CA ARG A 383 -2.92 4.38 10.92
C ARG A 383 -2.03 5.18 9.97
N ALA A 384 -0.93 4.59 9.50
CA ALA A 384 -0.03 5.21 8.53
C ALA A 384 -0.73 5.67 7.23
N PHE A 385 -1.86 5.06 6.88
CA PHE A 385 -2.66 5.40 5.71
C PHE A 385 -3.61 6.60 5.90
N LEU A 386 -3.72 7.12 7.12
CA LEU A 386 -4.66 8.19 7.46
C LEU A 386 -4.06 9.60 7.30
N GLY A 387 -2.73 9.69 7.29
CA GLY A 387 -1.99 10.94 7.14
C GLY A 387 -2.08 11.55 5.74
N GLN A 388 -1.25 12.56 5.50
CA GLN A 388 -1.27 13.36 4.28
C GLN A 388 -0.44 12.72 3.16
N ILE A 389 0.72 12.15 3.51
CA ILE A 389 1.53 11.35 2.59
C ILE A 389 1.93 10.04 3.30
N GLY A 390 1.50 8.91 2.75
CA GLY A 390 1.93 7.58 3.17
C GLY A 390 2.92 6.98 2.17
N VAL A 391 4.06 6.47 2.65
CA VAL A 391 5.03 5.72 1.85
C VAL A 391 5.08 4.30 2.36
N CYS A 392 4.83 3.31 1.51
CA CYS A 392 4.72 1.93 1.97
C CYS A 392 5.20 0.90 0.94
N THR A 393 5.34 -0.36 1.38
CA THR A 393 5.44 -1.46 0.41
C THR A 393 4.06 -1.80 -0.15
N ILE A 394 4.01 -2.31 -1.37
CA ILE A 394 2.78 -2.78 -2.01
C ILE A 394 2.03 -3.80 -1.13
N ASP A 395 2.74 -4.66 -0.40
CA ASP A 395 2.16 -5.61 0.56
C ASP A 395 1.23 -4.91 1.57
N GLN A 396 1.60 -3.70 2.04
CA GLN A 396 0.75 -2.95 2.96
C GLN A 396 -0.52 -2.42 2.30
N VAL A 397 -0.55 -2.23 0.98
CA VAL A 397 -1.78 -1.91 0.25
C VAL A 397 -2.60 -3.17 0.03
N LEU A 398 -1.97 -4.28 -0.36
CA LEU A 398 -2.65 -5.56 -0.61
C LEU A 398 -3.32 -6.14 0.65
N LEU A 399 -2.77 -5.87 1.85
CA LEU A 399 -3.42 -6.20 3.12
C LEU A 399 -4.84 -5.61 3.28
N SER A 400 -5.20 -4.56 2.54
CA SER A 400 -6.55 -3.95 2.63
C SER A 400 -7.67 -4.83 2.09
N VAL A 401 -7.35 -5.79 1.23
CA VAL A 401 -8.33 -6.72 0.65
C VAL A 401 -8.32 -8.09 1.32
N LEU A 402 -7.36 -8.35 2.21
CA LEU A 402 -7.18 -9.62 2.91
C LEU A 402 -8.02 -9.69 4.21
N PRO A 403 -8.31 -10.88 4.74
CA PRO A 403 -9.16 -11.09 5.92
C PRO A 403 -8.38 -10.82 7.23
N VAL A 404 -7.91 -9.59 7.38
CA VAL A 404 -7.19 -9.08 8.55
C VAL A 404 -8.09 -8.13 9.34
N LYS A 405 -7.85 -7.98 10.65
CA LYS A 405 -8.63 -7.04 11.46
C LYS A 405 -8.45 -5.62 10.91
N HIS A 406 -9.45 -4.77 11.09
CA HIS A 406 -9.41 -3.38 10.64
C HIS A 406 -9.02 -3.18 9.16
N LYS A 407 -9.23 -4.18 8.29
CA LYS A 407 -8.91 -4.06 6.85
C LYS A 407 -9.58 -2.83 6.22
N PHE A 408 -10.78 -2.49 6.69
CA PHE A 408 -11.54 -1.31 6.27
C PHE A 408 -10.93 0.03 6.70
N VAL A 409 -10.12 0.11 7.78
CA VAL A 409 -9.42 1.35 8.16
C VAL A 409 -8.31 1.64 7.15
N ARG A 410 -7.59 0.60 6.78
CA ARG A 410 -6.56 0.64 5.75
C ARG A 410 -7.18 0.92 4.38
N GLY A 411 -8.28 0.24 4.06
CA GLY A 411 -9.09 0.48 2.87
C GLY A 411 -9.52 1.94 2.76
N PHE A 412 -10.10 2.51 3.83
CA PHE A 412 -10.51 3.91 3.87
C PHE A 412 -9.33 4.88 3.65
N GLY A 413 -8.20 4.66 4.32
CA GLY A 413 -7.00 5.47 4.10
C GLY A 413 -6.50 5.42 2.65
N ILE A 414 -6.61 4.25 1.99
CA ILE A 414 -6.32 4.10 0.57
C ILE A 414 -7.37 4.81 -0.31
N GLN A 415 -8.65 4.68 0.02
CA GLN A 415 -9.78 5.19 -0.77
C GLN A 415 -9.85 6.72 -0.81
N LYS A 416 -9.57 7.38 0.31
CA LYS A 416 -9.52 8.86 0.38
C LYS A 416 -8.28 9.44 -0.31
N SER A 417 -7.28 8.60 -0.61
CA SER A 417 -6.00 9.01 -1.17
C SER A 417 -5.93 8.80 -2.68
N LEU A 418 -5.04 9.54 -3.32
CA LEU A 418 -4.50 9.15 -4.61
C LEU A 418 -3.47 8.04 -4.40
N LEU A 419 -3.79 6.83 -4.82
CA LEU A 419 -2.89 5.68 -4.71
C LEU A 419 -1.93 5.67 -5.90
N ILE A 420 -0.63 5.72 -5.65
CA ILE A 420 0.44 5.57 -6.63
C ILE A 420 1.12 4.23 -6.37
N VAL A 421 1.15 3.35 -7.38
CA VAL A 421 1.79 2.04 -7.31
C VAL A 421 2.93 2.00 -8.31
N ASP A 422 4.15 1.78 -7.83
CA ASP A 422 5.34 1.77 -8.65
C ASP A 422 5.78 0.37 -9.07
N GLU A 423 6.46 0.29 -10.22
CA GLU A 423 7.03 -0.94 -10.80
C GLU A 423 6.00 -2.08 -10.95
N VAL A 424 4.79 -1.79 -11.43
CA VAL A 424 3.68 -2.76 -11.50
C VAL A 424 4.02 -4.02 -12.30
N HIS A 425 4.88 -3.91 -13.33
CA HIS A 425 5.36 -5.05 -14.10
C HIS A 425 6.15 -6.10 -13.30
N ALA A 426 6.67 -5.75 -12.12
CA ALA A 426 7.44 -6.66 -11.29
C ALA A 426 6.58 -7.65 -10.47
N TYR A 427 5.25 -7.51 -10.49
CA TYR A 427 4.36 -8.30 -9.65
C TYR A 427 4.03 -9.67 -10.27
N ASP A 428 3.90 -10.68 -9.43
CA ASP A 428 3.44 -12.01 -9.85
C ASP A 428 1.90 -12.05 -10.03
N SER A 429 1.40 -13.16 -10.59
CA SER A 429 -0.04 -13.33 -10.85
C SER A 429 -0.90 -13.26 -9.58
N TYR A 430 -0.38 -13.67 -8.42
CA TYR A 430 -1.10 -13.61 -7.15
C TYR A 430 -1.27 -12.15 -6.68
N MET A 431 -0.17 -11.40 -6.67
CA MET A 431 -0.15 -9.97 -6.34
C MET A 431 -1.01 -9.16 -7.32
N TYR A 432 -1.00 -9.50 -8.61
CA TYR A 432 -1.89 -8.91 -9.61
C TYR A 432 -3.37 -9.16 -9.29
N GLY A 433 -3.73 -10.38 -8.86
CA GLY A 433 -5.08 -10.71 -8.42
C GLY A 433 -5.53 -9.85 -7.23
N LEU A 434 -4.67 -9.68 -6.22
CA LEU A 434 -4.93 -8.81 -5.08
C LEU A 434 -5.00 -7.32 -5.48
N LEU A 435 -4.10 -6.85 -6.34
CA LEU A 435 -4.11 -5.49 -6.86
C LEU A 435 -5.41 -5.21 -7.63
N GLY A 436 -5.89 -6.18 -8.41
CA GLY A 436 -7.18 -6.10 -9.09
C GLY A 436 -8.34 -5.84 -8.12
N LYS A 437 -8.35 -6.50 -6.95
CA LYS A 437 -9.33 -6.24 -5.89
C LYS A 437 -9.19 -4.84 -5.28
N VAL A 438 -7.97 -4.36 -5.06
CA VAL A 438 -7.73 -2.99 -4.60
C VAL A 438 -8.26 -1.97 -5.61
N LEU A 439 -8.03 -2.20 -6.91
CA LEU A 439 -8.54 -1.36 -7.99
C LEU A 439 -10.07 -1.34 -8.04
N GLN A 440 -10.72 -2.50 -7.86
CA GLN A 440 -12.19 -2.59 -7.80
C GLN A 440 -12.75 -1.78 -6.62
N GLN A 441 -12.16 -1.91 -5.43
CA GLN A 441 -12.57 -1.15 -4.24
C GLN A 441 -12.35 0.36 -4.42
N GLN A 442 -11.23 0.74 -5.06
CA GLN A 442 -10.95 2.14 -5.39
C GLN A 442 -11.95 2.70 -6.40
N TYR A 443 -12.28 1.93 -7.44
CA TYR A 443 -13.32 2.31 -8.40
C TYR A 443 -14.67 2.50 -7.72
N GLN A 444 -15.09 1.57 -6.85
CA GLN A 444 -16.35 1.65 -6.11
C GLN A 444 -16.41 2.89 -5.21
N ALA A 445 -15.33 3.19 -4.49
CA ALA A 445 -15.23 4.35 -3.61
C ALA A 445 -15.14 5.70 -4.36
N GLY A 446 -14.88 5.71 -5.67
CA GLY A 446 -14.57 6.95 -6.40
C GLY A 446 -13.19 7.50 -6.09
N GLY A 447 -12.24 6.62 -5.83
CA GLY A 447 -10.83 6.96 -5.69
C GLY A 447 -10.15 7.23 -7.03
N SER A 448 -8.84 7.39 -6.99
CA SER A 448 -7.99 7.54 -8.17
C SER A 448 -6.68 6.78 -7.96
N VAL A 449 -6.17 6.19 -9.04
CA VAL A 449 -4.99 5.34 -8.98
C VAL A 449 -4.03 5.68 -10.11
N LEU A 450 -2.73 5.79 -9.80
CA LEU A 450 -1.65 5.89 -10.76
C LEU A 450 -0.82 4.60 -10.70
N LEU A 451 -0.68 3.91 -11.83
CA LEU A 451 0.16 2.73 -11.97
C LEU A 451 1.39 3.10 -12.81
N LEU A 452 2.57 2.98 -12.23
CA LEU A 452 3.83 3.28 -12.90
C LEU A 452 4.49 1.97 -13.34
N SER A 453 4.92 1.92 -14.59
CA SER A 453 5.61 0.75 -15.13
C SER A 453 6.67 1.13 -16.15
N ALA A 454 7.68 0.28 -16.30
CA ALA A 454 8.60 0.37 -17.43
C ALA A 454 7.82 0.17 -18.73
N THR A 455 6.98 -0.86 -18.76
CA THR A 455 6.01 -1.17 -19.82
C THR A 455 5.08 -2.26 -19.31
N LEU A 456 3.91 -2.41 -19.91
CA LEU A 456 2.97 -3.49 -19.62
C LEU A 456 2.60 -4.22 -20.92
N PRO A 457 2.61 -5.57 -20.93
CA PRO A 457 1.95 -6.36 -21.96
C PRO A 457 0.49 -5.95 -22.16
N GLN A 458 -0.01 -6.11 -23.38
CA GLN A 458 -1.39 -5.75 -23.74
C GLN A 458 -2.43 -6.39 -22.81
N LYS A 459 -2.29 -7.69 -22.53
CA LYS A 459 -3.18 -8.44 -21.64
C LYS A 459 -3.22 -7.85 -20.23
N GLN A 460 -2.07 -7.48 -19.66
CA GLN A 460 -2.01 -6.85 -18.34
C GLN A 460 -2.70 -5.48 -18.33
N ARG A 461 -2.56 -4.66 -19.39
CA ARG A 461 -3.31 -3.40 -19.50
C ARG A 461 -4.81 -3.63 -19.52
N GLU A 462 -5.27 -4.62 -20.27
CA GLU A 462 -6.68 -5.00 -20.35
C GLU A 462 -7.22 -5.50 -19.01
N ASP A 463 -6.46 -6.35 -18.29
CA ASP A 463 -6.88 -6.88 -17.00
C ASP A 463 -6.94 -5.79 -15.91
N LEU A 464 -5.96 -4.88 -15.88
CA LEU A 464 -5.98 -3.70 -15.00
C LEU A 464 -7.16 -2.77 -15.33
N ALA A 465 -7.43 -2.54 -16.62
CA ALA A 465 -8.57 -1.76 -17.07
C ALA A 465 -9.92 -2.42 -16.75
N ALA A 466 -10.00 -3.75 -16.86
CA ALA A 466 -11.20 -4.53 -16.55
C ALA A 466 -11.57 -4.42 -15.07
N ASN A 467 -10.56 -4.43 -14.17
CA ASN A 467 -10.76 -4.17 -12.75
C ASN A 467 -11.23 -2.73 -12.45
N TRP A 468 -11.09 -1.82 -13.42
CA TRP A 468 -11.64 -0.47 -13.39
C TRP A 468 -12.90 -0.31 -14.27
N ASN A 469 -13.62 -1.40 -14.53
CA ASN A 469 -14.86 -1.48 -15.31
C ASN A 469 -14.73 -1.01 -16.78
N LYS A 470 -13.56 -1.23 -17.40
CA LYS A 470 -13.29 -0.98 -18.81
C LYS A 470 -12.84 -2.25 -19.53
N SER A 471 -13.61 -2.69 -20.51
CA SER A 471 -13.40 -3.99 -21.16
C SER A 471 -12.32 -4.02 -22.24
N THR A 472 -11.91 -2.88 -22.79
CA THR A 472 -10.97 -2.83 -23.92
C THR A 472 -10.00 -1.67 -23.80
N VAL A 473 -8.74 -1.95 -24.11
CA VAL A 473 -7.64 -0.97 -24.22
C VAL A 473 -7.06 -1.12 -25.63
N PRO A 474 -6.98 -0.06 -26.44
CA PRO A 474 -6.40 -0.18 -27.78
C PRO A 474 -4.94 -0.64 -27.74
N GLU A 475 -4.58 -1.59 -28.61
CA GLU A 475 -3.18 -1.93 -28.85
C GLU A 475 -2.47 -0.76 -29.55
N THR A 476 -1.21 -0.53 -29.23
CA THR A 476 -0.44 0.59 -29.74
C THR A 476 1.05 0.28 -29.64
N GLU A 477 1.84 0.88 -30.53
CA GLU A 477 3.32 0.84 -30.53
C GLU A 477 3.94 2.13 -29.96
N VAL A 478 3.11 3.17 -29.71
CA VAL A 478 3.57 4.47 -29.20
C VAL A 478 4.13 4.39 -27.79
N TYR A 479 5.41 4.72 -27.62
CA TYR A 479 6.09 4.64 -26.33
C TYR A 479 7.14 5.76 -26.21
N PRO A 480 7.26 6.44 -25.05
CA PRO A 480 6.47 6.35 -23.82
C PRO A 480 4.99 6.73 -23.98
N LEU A 481 4.14 6.34 -23.02
CA LEU A 481 2.69 6.58 -23.08
C LEU A 481 2.06 6.77 -21.70
N ILE A 482 1.13 7.72 -21.59
CA ILE A 482 0.19 7.82 -20.46
C ILE A 482 -1.20 7.44 -20.95
N THR A 483 -1.88 6.54 -20.26
CA THR A 483 -3.27 6.15 -20.55
C THR A 483 -4.14 6.51 -19.35
N GLN A 484 -5.23 7.25 -19.56
CA GLN A 484 -6.21 7.56 -18.52
C GLN A 484 -7.54 6.88 -18.81
N ILE A 485 -8.08 6.20 -17.80
CA ILE A 485 -9.35 5.49 -17.84
C ILE A 485 -10.29 6.15 -16.83
N TYR A 486 -11.32 6.81 -17.35
CA TYR A 486 -12.28 7.54 -16.53
C TYR A 486 -13.46 6.66 -16.15
N ARG A 487 -14.18 7.02 -15.07
CA ARG A 487 -15.34 6.24 -14.59
C ARG A 487 -16.47 6.09 -15.61
N GLN A 488 -16.63 7.06 -16.52
CA GLN A 488 -17.59 7.03 -17.62
C GLN A 488 -17.18 6.09 -18.77
N LYS A 489 -16.15 5.25 -18.54
CA LYS A 489 -15.59 4.28 -19.49
C LYS A 489 -14.95 4.93 -20.72
N SER A 490 -14.75 6.24 -20.76
CA SER A 490 -13.86 6.86 -21.74
C SER A 490 -12.40 6.53 -21.41
N LEU A 491 -11.59 6.41 -22.46
CA LEU A 491 -10.16 6.17 -22.37
C LEU A 491 -9.47 7.20 -23.26
N GLU A 492 -8.46 7.87 -22.72
CA GLU A 492 -7.63 8.83 -23.44
C GLU A 492 -6.16 8.45 -23.29
N THR A 493 -5.39 8.72 -24.34
CA THR A 493 -3.95 8.45 -24.39
C THR A 493 -3.19 9.73 -24.67
N PHE A 494 -2.07 9.90 -23.98
CA PHE A 494 -1.20 11.06 -24.07
C PHE A 494 0.21 10.60 -24.38
N ALA A 495 0.72 11.04 -25.53
CA ALA A 495 2.03 10.70 -26.03
C ALA A 495 2.85 11.97 -26.27
N ILE A 496 4.17 11.83 -26.13
CA ILE A 496 5.10 12.91 -26.39
C ILE A 496 5.09 13.22 -27.89
N SER A 497 4.65 14.44 -28.24
CA SER A 497 4.59 14.90 -29.63
C SER A 497 5.89 15.53 -30.12
N ASP A 498 6.68 16.11 -29.20
CA ASP A 498 7.98 16.71 -29.51
C ASP A 498 9.08 15.64 -29.54
N SER A 499 9.70 15.44 -30.69
CA SER A 499 10.76 14.46 -30.87
C SER A 499 12.02 14.74 -30.03
N GLN A 500 12.26 16.00 -29.63
CA GLN A 500 13.37 16.35 -28.75
C GLN A 500 13.16 15.89 -27.30
N GLN A 501 11.90 15.64 -26.92
CA GLN A 501 11.51 15.15 -25.60
C GLN A 501 11.47 13.62 -25.52
N LEU A 502 11.63 12.92 -26.65
CA LEU A 502 11.68 11.46 -26.65
C LEU A 502 12.98 10.95 -25.99
N PRO A 503 12.95 9.79 -25.31
CA PRO A 503 14.15 9.19 -24.75
C PRO A 503 15.21 8.95 -25.84
N THR A 504 16.47 9.23 -25.54
CA THR A 504 17.57 9.01 -26.47
C THR A 504 17.69 7.54 -26.84
N SER A 505 17.84 7.24 -28.13
CA SER A 505 18.05 5.87 -28.59
C SER A 505 19.38 5.33 -28.07
N ARG A 506 19.37 4.09 -27.61
CA ARG A 506 20.54 3.40 -27.08
C ARG A 506 20.56 1.96 -27.56
N GLU A 507 21.59 1.60 -28.29
CA GLU A 507 21.87 0.23 -28.71
C GLU A 507 22.71 -0.50 -27.64
N VAL A 508 22.32 -1.72 -27.30
CA VAL A 508 23.09 -2.66 -26.48
C VAL A 508 23.47 -3.87 -27.32
N LEU A 509 24.76 -4.15 -27.43
CA LEU A 509 25.27 -5.32 -28.14
C LEU A 509 24.97 -6.59 -27.34
N LEU A 510 24.56 -7.65 -28.03
CA LEU A 510 24.22 -8.93 -27.45
C LEU A 510 25.22 -9.99 -27.86
N GLU A 511 25.64 -10.79 -26.89
CA GLU A 511 26.39 -12.02 -27.09
C GLU A 511 25.69 -13.16 -26.34
N THR A 512 25.65 -14.35 -26.92
CA THR A 512 25.00 -15.51 -26.31
C THR A 512 26.03 -16.57 -25.97
N TRP A 513 26.08 -16.99 -24.70
CA TRP A 513 26.91 -18.11 -24.25
C TRP A 513 26.03 -19.34 -24.02
N ARG A 514 26.26 -20.40 -24.80
CA ARG A 514 25.57 -21.68 -24.64
C ARG A 514 26.36 -22.56 -23.69
N LEU A 515 25.85 -22.76 -22.49
CA LEU A 515 26.56 -23.47 -21.42
C LEU A 515 25.70 -24.59 -20.81
N PRO A 516 26.26 -25.76 -20.49
CA PRO A 516 25.55 -26.82 -19.78
C PRO A 516 25.04 -26.34 -18.43
N GLU A 517 23.75 -26.57 -18.15
CA GLU A 517 23.08 -26.17 -16.89
C GLU A 517 23.27 -24.69 -16.50
N LEU A 518 23.54 -23.80 -17.46
CA LEU A 518 23.84 -22.38 -17.20
C LEU A 518 25.08 -22.15 -16.30
N LYS A 519 26.00 -23.11 -16.24
CA LYS A 519 27.22 -23.05 -15.41
C LYS A 519 28.41 -22.52 -16.20
N PHE A 520 29.19 -21.64 -15.57
CA PHE A 520 30.36 -21.01 -16.17
C PHE A 520 31.51 -22.00 -16.35
N ASP A 521 32.01 -22.13 -17.57
CA ASP A 521 33.21 -22.90 -17.91
C ASP A 521 34.49 -22.07 -17.71
N GLU A 522 35.66 -22.72 -17.80
CA GLU A 522 36.95 -22.04 -17.58
C GLU A 522 37.19 -20.88 -18.57
N PHE A 523 36.72 -21.03 -19.81
CA PHE A 523 36.87 -19.99 -20.82
C PHE A 523 36.07 -18.73 -20.45
N SER A 524 34.82 -18.90 -20.01
CA SER A 524 33.95 -17.81 -19.54
C SER A 524 34.55 -17.11 -18.32
N LEU A 525 35.06 -17.88 -17.34
CA LEU A 525 35.73 -17.32 -16.16
C LEU A 525 36.94 -16.47 -16.54
N GLN A 526 37.78 -16.97 -17.47
CA GLN A 526 38.96 -16.25 -17.92
C GLN A 526 38.60 -14.92 -18.59
N ARG A 527 37.55 -14.89 -19.44
CA ARG A 527 37.06 -13.65 -20.07
C ARG A 527 36.58 -12.62 -19.06
N ILE A 528 35.87 -13.05 -18.01
CA ILE A 528 35.44 -12.19 -16.90
C ILE A 528 36.63 -11.54 -16.21
N ILE A 529 37.64 -12.35 -15.88
CA ILE A 529 38.84 -11.89 -15.19
C ILE A 529 39.64 -10.92 -16.07
N ASP A 530 39.79 -11.21 -17.37
CA ASP A 530 40.56 -10.36 -18.28
C ASP A 530 39.87 -9.01 -18.56
N ALA A 531 38.53 -8.97 -18.62
CA ALA A 531 37.80 -7.71 -18.69
C ALA A 531 38.06 -6.84 -17.43
N ALA A 532 38.02 -7.46 -16.25
CA ALA A 532 38.33 -6.76 -15.00
C ALA A 532 39.81 -6.29 -14.95
N LYS A 533 40.78 -7.08 -15.45
CA LYS A 533 42.18 -6.64 -15.58
C LYS A 533 42.36 -5.40 -16.45
N GLN A 534 41.51 -5.23 -17.47
CA GLN A 534 41.50 -4.04 -18.32
C GLN A 534 40.89 -2.81 -17.62
N GLY A 535 40.42 -2.96 -16.38
CA GLY A 535 39.82 -1.88 -15.60
C GLY A 535 38.29 -1.87 -15.63
N ALA A 536 37.63 -2.85 -16.25
CA ALA A 536 36.18 -2.85 -16.38
C ALA A 536 35.48 -3.18 -15.05
N LYS A 537 34.31 -2.55 -14.83
CA LYS A 537 33.33 -2.98 -13.84
C LYS A 537 32.40 -4.02 -14.48
N VAL A 538 32.54 -5.26 -14.05
CA VAL A 538 31.79 -6.40 -14.60
C VAL A 538 30.69 -6.81 -13.63
N ALA A 539 29.45 -6.89 -14.10
CA ALA A 539 28.35 -7.52 -13.38
C ALA A 539 28.11 -8.93 -13.91
N VAL A 540 27.97 -9.90 -13.00
CA VAL A 540 27.53 -11.26 -13.32
C VAL A 540 26.29 -11.59 -12.50
N ILE A 541 25.16 -11.79 -13.17
CA ILE A 541 23.86 -12.03 -12.52
C ILE A 541 23.48 -13.51 -12.64
N CYS A 542 23.33 -14.15 -11.49
CA CYS A 542 22.86 -15.52 -11.35
C CYS A 542 21.42 -15.54 -10.84
N ASN A 543 20.62 -16.49 -11.31
CA ASN A 543 19.23 -16.64 -10.91
C ASN A 543 19.09 -17.30 -9.51
N LEU A 544 20.11 -18.04 -9.06
CA LEU A 544 20.12 -18.73 -7.76
C LEU A 544 21.27 -18.22 -6.87
N VAL A 545 20.98 -18.13 -5.57
CA VAL A 545 21.97 -17.76 -4.54
C VAL A 545 23.13 -18.76 -4.50
N ALA A 546 22.83 -20.06 -4.64
CA ALA A 546 23.84 -21.12 -4.63
C ALA A 546 24.82 -20.97 -5.80
N ASP A 547 24.31 -20.63 -6.99
CA ASP A 547 25.14 -20.43 -8.19
C ASP A 547 26.03 -19.19 -8.04
N ALA A 548 25.49 -18.10 -7.50
CA ALA A 548 26.26 -16.89 -7.21
C ALA A 548 27.41 -17.16 -6.22
N GLN A 549 27.13 -17.89 -5.14
CA GLN A 549 28.15 -18.28 -4.14
C GLN A 549 29.23 -19.19 -4.74
N TRP A 550 28.81 -20.17 -5.55
CA TRP A 550 29.73 -21.07 -6.24
C TRP A 550 30.63 -20.31 -7.22
N LEU A 551 30.06 -19.41 -8.01
CA LEU A 551 30.80 -18.62 -9.00
C LEU A 551 31.83 -17.70 -8.34
N VAL A 552 31.47 -17.03 -7.24
CA VAL A 552 32.42 -16.17 -6.50
C VAL A 552 33.61 -16.97 -6.01
N LYS A 553 33.38 -18.17 -5.47
CA LYS A 553 34.48 -19.04 -5.04
C LYS A 553 35.42 -19.38 -6.20
N ARG A 554 34.86 -19.76 -7.36
CA ARG A 554 35.63 -20.10 -8.56
C ARG A 554 36.41 -18.91 -9.11
N LEU A 555 35.79 -17.73 -9.20
CA LEU A 555 36.45 -16.50 -9.64
C LEU A 555 37.51 -16.04 -8.65
N ALA A 556 37.25 -16.13 -7.34
CA ALA A 556 38.23 -15.79 -6.31
C ALA A 556 39.45 -16.71 -6.39
N ASP A 557 39.24 -18.02 -6.51
CA ASP A 557 40.31 -19.02 -6.66
C ASP A 557 41.15 -18.75 -7.92
N ALA A 558 40.52 -18.43 -9.05
CA ALA A 558 41.19 -18.11 -10.31
C ALA A 558 41.86 -16.71 -10.31
N ALA A 559 41.39 -15.78 -9.46
CA ALA A 559 41.94 -14.43 -9.33
C ALA A 559 43.09 -14.32 -8.31
N ILE A 560 43.44 -15.42 -7.62
CA ILE A 560 44.56 -15.46 -6.67
C ILE A 560 45.85 -14.99 -7.37
N GLY A 561 46.42 -13.88 -6.92
CA GLY A 561 47.65 -13.28 -7.46
C GLY A 561 47.46 -12.17 -8.50
N ILE A 562 46.22 -11.87 -8.92
CA ILE A 562 45.91 -10.90 -9.99
C ILE A 562 45.43 -9.54 -9.43
N GLN A 563 45.21 -9.42 -8.12
CA GLN A 563 44.71 -8.21 -7.43
C GLN A 563 43.34 -7.70 -7.95
N ILE A 564 42.50 -8.56 -8.55
CA ILE A 564 41.11 -8.21 -8.89
C ILE A 564 40.20 -8.58 -7.72
N SER A 565 39.36 -7.64 -7.29
CA SER A 565 38.36 -7.92 -6.27
C SER A 565 37.08 -8.51 -6.89
N VAL A 566 36.58 -9.56 -6.25
CA VAL A 566 35.33 -10.25 -6.58
C VAL A 566 34.37 -10.08 -5.41
N ASP A 567 33.30 -9.33 -5.62
CA ASP A 567 32.28 -9.07 -4.62
C ASP A 567 31.06 -10.00 -4.82
N LEU A 568 30.36 -10.31 -3.74
CA LEU A 568 29.10 -11.08 -3.75
C LEU A 568 27.96 -10.24 -3.18
N PHE A 569 26.82 -10.21 -3.85
CA PHE A 569 25.61 -9.55 -3.32
C PHE A 569 24.32 -10.31 -3.61
N HIS A 570 23.61 -10.71 -2.55
CA HIS A 570 22.36 -11.48 -2.62
C HIS A 570 21.50 -11.26 -1.36
N SER A 571 20.29 -11.81 -1.31
CA SER A 571 19.36 -11.56 -0.21
C SER A 571 19.66 -12.29 1.10
N ARG A 572 20.38 -13.42 1.08
CA ARG A 572 20.62 -14.30 2.24
C ARG A 572 21.75 -13.84 3.18
N TYR A 573 21.61 -12.64 3.75
CA TYR A 573 22.48 -12.11 4.81
C TYR A 573 21.68 -11.74 6.05
N ARG A 574 22.36 -11.54 7.19
CA ARG A 574 21.73 -10.81 8.31
C ARG A 574 21.38 -9.40 7.85
N PHE A 575 20.36 -8.80 8.46
CA PHE A 575 19.89 -7.48 8.06
C PHE A 575 20.98 -6.41 8.08
N VAL A 576 21.75 -6.34 9.18
CA VAL A 576 22.85 -5.37 9.34
C VAL A 576 23.96 -5.61 8.32
N ASP A 577 24.38 -6.86 8.13
CA ASP A 577 25.41 -7.20 7.13
C ASP A 577 24.95 -6.84 5.71
N ARG A 578 23.69 -7.12 5.39
CA ARG A 578 23.11 -6.78 4.08
C ARG A 578 23.16 -5.28 3.85
N GLN A 579 22.81 -4.47 4.84
CA GLN A 579 22.84 -3.02 4.74
C GLN A 579 24.26 -2.50 4.49
N HIS A 580 25.25 -3.00 5.24
CA HIS A 580 26.65 -2.66 5.03
C HIS A 580 27.15 -3.06 3.62
N LEU A 581 26.78 -4.26 3.15
CA LEU A 581 27.14 -4.73 1.81
C LEU A 581 26.47 -3.90 0.72
N GLU A 582 25.20 -3.55 0.88
CA GLU A 582 24.46 -2.71 -0.06
C GLU A 582 25.10 -1.32 -0.18
N ASP A 583 25.46 -0.70 0.96
CA ASP A 583 26.15 0.59 0.98
C ASP A 583 27.53 0.52 0.35
N ALA A 584 28.27 -0.57 0.57
CA ALA A 584 29.55 -0.81 -0.08
C ALA A 584 29.39 -0.95 -1.60
N VAL A 585 28.42 -1.74 -2.07
CA VAL A 585 28.12 -1.92 -3.49
C VAL A 585 27.72 -0.59 -4.15
N LYS A 586 26.86 0.21 -3.51
CA LYS A 586 26.50 1.55 -4.01
C LYS A 586 27.72 2.46 -4.15
N LYS A 587 28.63 2.46 -3.17
CA LYS A 587 29.86 3.27 -3.22
C LYS A 587 30.84 2.81 -4.30
N LEU A 588 30.97 1.50 -4.51
CA LEU A 588 31.95 0.91 -5.44
C LEU A 588 31.49 0.91 -6.90
N TYR A 589 30.17 0.81 -7.14
CA TYR A 589 29.59 0.63 -8.47
C TYR A 589 28.60 1.72 -8.88
N GLY A 590 28.24 2.64 -7.99
CA GLY A 590 27.27 3.70 -8.25
C GLY A 590 27.85 4.94 -8.93
N LYS A 591 27.09 6.04 -8.86
CA LYS A 591 27.41 7.32 -9.51
C LYS A 591 28.67 7.99 -8.96
N ASP A 592 28.93 7.91 -7.65
CA ASP A 592 29.99 8.67 -6.99
C ASP A 592 31.41 8.19 -7.37
N ASN A 593 32.21 9.14 -7.88
CA ASN A 593 33.50 8.84 -8.52
C ASN A 593 34.64 8.47 -7.56
N ASN A 594 34.55 8.82 -6.27
CA ASN A 594 35.68 8.71 -5.34
C ASN A 594 36.17 7.27 -5.12
N GLN A 595 35.28 6.26 -5.22
CA GLN A 595 35.63 4.86 -4.97
C GLN A 595 35.46 3.95 -6.20
N ARG A 596 34.58 4.29 -7.16
CA ARG A 596 34.47 3.53 -8.41
C ARG A 596 35.79 3.54 -9.20
N ALA A 597 36.57 4.62 -9.12
CA ALA A 597 37.83 4.80 -9.85
C ALA A 597 38.97 3.82 -9.47
N GLN A 598 38.82 2.97 -8.44
CA GLN A 598 39.86 2.05 -7.95
C GLN A 598 40.09 0.80 -8.84
N GLY A 599 40.18 0.97 -10.17
CA GLY A 599 40.47 -0.12 -11.11
C GLY A 599 39.30 -1.09 -11.35
N GLY A 600 39.55 -2.16 -12.11
CA GLY A 600 38.51 -3.11 -12.51
C GLY A 600 38.06 -4.04 -11.39
N ARG A 601 36.79 -4.46 -11.44
CA ARG A 601 36.13 -5.16 -10.33
C ARG A 601 34.98 -6.01 -10.83
N ILE A 602 34.75 -7.15 -10.18
CA ILE A 602 33.67 -8.07 -10.54
C ILE A 602 32.64 -8.10 -9.42
N LEU A 603 31.38 -7.84 -9.75
CA LEU A 603 30.25 -8.08 -8.84
C LEU A 603 29.49 -9.30 -9.33
N VAL A 604 29.46 -10.36 -8.53
CA VAL A 604 28.51 -11.45 -8.72
C VAL A 604 27.30 -11.18 -7.85
N ALA A 605 26.11 -11.16 -8.44
CA ALA A 605 24.89 -10.87 -7.73
C ALA A 605 23.73 -11.77 -8.17
N THR A 606 22.67 -11.78 -7.36
CA THR A 606 21.37 -12.30 -7.80
C THR A 606 20.46 -11.16 -8.27
N GLN A 607 19.15 -11.41 -8.39
CA GLN A 607 18.13 -10.43 -8.80
C GLN A 607 18.07 -9.17 -7.93
N VAL A 608 18.76 -9.16 -6.78
CA VAL A 608 18.80 -8.01 -5.86
C VAL A 608 19.34 -6.72 -6.47
N ILE A 609 20.05 -6.79 -7.62
CA ILE A 609 20.55 -5.60 -8.34
C ILE A 609 19.64 -5.14 -9.49
N GLU A 610 18.55 -5.87 -9.78
CA GLU A 610 17.62 -5.55 -10.88
C GLU A 610 16.80 -4.29 -10.60
N GLN A 611 16.47 -4.06 -9.34
CA GLN A 611 15.57 -3.00 -8.89
C GLN A 611 16.25 -2.14 -7.84
N SER A 612 15.89 -0.87 -7.75
CA SER A 612 16.15 -0.02 -6.57
C SER A 612 17.59 0.43 -6.32
N LEU A 613 18.58 -0.21 -6.95
CA LEU A 613 20.01 0.14 -6.81
C LEU A 613 20.50 0.93 -8.02
N ASP A 614 21.10 2.09 -7.74
CA ASP A 614 21.71 2.99 -8.73
C ASP A 614 23.15 2.57 -9.03
N LEU A 615 23.31 1.52 -9.85
CA LEU A 615 24.60 0.90 -10.19
C LEU A 615 24.93 1.07 -11.68
N ASP A 616 26.22 1.17 -12.01
CA ASP A 616 26.74 1.40 -13.36
C ASP A 616 27.93 0.48 -13.69
N PHE A 617 27.66 -0.48 -14.57
CA PHE A 617 28.61 -1.47 -15.06
C PHE A 617 29.03 -1.19 -16.51
N ASP A 618 30.25 -1.61 -16.85
CA ASP A 618 30.80 -1.48 -18.18
C ASP A 618 30.48 -2.71 -19.05
N TRP A 619 30.35 -3.88 -18.42
CA TRP A 619 29.98 -5.15 -19.05
C TRP A 619 29.01 -5.94 -18.15
N LEU A 620 27.94 -6.46 -18.74
CA LEU A 620 26.93 -7.25 -18.05
C LEU A 620 26.91 -8.68 -18.58
N ILE A 621 26.91 -9.65 -17.67
CA ILE A 621 26.75 -11.06 -17.97
C ILE A 621 25.60 -11.57 -17.13
N THR A 622 24.66 -12.28 -17.73
CA THR A 622 23.43 -12.68 -17.04
C THR A 622 22.98 -14.06 -17.49
N GLN A 623 22.53 -14.88 -16.55
CA GLN A 623 21.73 -16.06 -16.90
C GLN A 623 20.41 -15.64 -17.55
N LEU A 624 19.89 -16.46 -18.46
CA LEU A 624 18.60 -16.24 -19.12
C LEU A 624 17.50 -16.01 -18.07
N CYS A 625 16.67 -15.02 -18.34
CA CYS A 625 15.51 -14.63 -17.54
C CYS A 625 14.43 -14.09 -18.48
N PRO A 626 13.21 -13.85 -18.00
CA PRO A 626 12.21 -13.10 -18.73
C PRO A 626 12.74 -11.77 -19.28
N VAL A 627 12.26 -11.37 -20.46
CA VAL A 627 12.78 -10.23 -21.22
C VAL A 627 12.68 -8.88 -20.50
N ASP A 628 11.63 -8.66 -19.72
CA ASP A 628 11.44 -7.48 -18.89
C ASP A 628 12.48 -7.39 -17.77
N LEU A 629 12.77 -8.51 -17.09
CA LEU A 629 13.87 -8.58 -16.12
C LEU A 629 15.23 -8.41 -16.80
N LEU A 630 15.41 -8.95 -18.01
CA LEU A 630 16.62 -8.77 -18.81
C LEU A 630 16.85 -7.27 -19.10
N PHE A 631 15.80 -6.54 -19.46
CA PHE A 631 15.88 -5.10 -19.69
C PHE A 631 16.16 -4.31 -18.40
N GLN A 632 15.59 -4.71 -17.26
CA GLN A 632 15.95 -4.13 -15.96
C GLN A 632 17.45 -4.31 -15.64
N ARG A 633 17.98 -5.53 -15.87
CA ARG A 633 19.42 -5.83 -15.73
C ARG A 633 20.26 -4.97 -16.67
N MET A 634 19.88 -4.87 -17.95
CA MET A 634 20.56 -4.01 -18.94
C MET A 634 20.49 -2.51 -18.60
N GLY A 635 19.47 -2.07 -17.86
CA GLY A 635 19.37 -0.71 -17.33
C GLY A 635 20.47 -0.32 -16.32
N ARG A 636 21.32 -1.26 -15.90
CA ARG A 636 22.53 -1.02 -15.08
C ARG A 636 23.82 -0.94 -15.90
N LEU A 637 23.76 -1.33 -17.16
CA LEU A 637 24.87 -1.18 -18.09
C LEU A 637 24.96 0.30 -18.48
N HIS A 638 26.13 0.92 -18.43
CA HIS A 638 26.38 2.32 -18.82
C HIS A 638 25.31 3.30 -18.32
N ARG A 639 24.86 3.12 -17.08
CA ARG A 639 23.69 3.81 -16.53
C ARG A 639 23.91 5.32 -16.41
N HIS A 640 25.14 5.74 -16.09
CA HIS A 640 25.50 7.15 -15.98
C HIS A 640 26.32 7.61 -17.18
N ALA A 641 26.08 8.85 -17.62
CA ALA A 641 26.97 9.53 -18.54
C ALA A 641 28.32 9.75 -17.85
N ARG A 642 29.38 9.18 -18.40
CA ARG A 642 30.74 9.25 -17.85
C ARG A 642 31.72 9.77 -18.88
N PRO A 643 32.75 10.53 -18.46
CA PRO A 643 33.87 10.86 -19.32
C PRO A 643 34.50 9.60 -19.92
N GLY A 644 34.91 9.66 -21.20
CA GLY A 644 35.41 8.49 -21.91
C GLY A 644 36.59 7.78 -21.24
N HIS A 645 37.41 8.47 -20.45
CA HIS A 645 38.54 7.87 -19.75
C HIS A 645 38.15 6.97 -18.56
N GLU A 646 36.93 7.10 -18.01
CA GLU A 646 36.45 6.30 -16.88
C GLU A 646 35.98 4.89 -17.27
N ARG A 647 35.79 4.63 -18.57
CA ARG A 647 35.53 3.28 -19.09
C ARG A 647 36.76 2.79 -19.85
N PRO A 648 37.16 1.51 -19.74
CA PRO A 648 38.26 0.98 -20.54
C PRO A 648 37.93 1.03 -22.04
N GLN A 649 38.95 1.13 -22.89
CA GLN A 649 38.79 1.38 -24.32
C GLN A 649 37.79 0.42 -25.01
N ASN A 650 37.85 -0.86 -24.66
CA ASN A 650 36.98 -1.91 -25.22
C ASN A 650 35.51 -1.83 -24.77
N PHE A 651 35.19 -1.01 -23.77
CA PHE A 651 33.86 -0.86 -23.17
C PHE A 651 33.35 0.59 -23.22
N ARG A 652 33.98 1.47 -23.98
CA ARG A 652 33.62 2.91 -24.04
C ARG A 652 32.42 3.20 -24.93
N SER A 653 32.40 2.62 -26.12
CA SER A 653 31.55 3.06 -27.23
C SER A 653 30.21 2.34 -27.30
N SER A 654 30.18 1.06 -26.95
CA SER A 654 28.98 0.25 -27.07
C SER A 654 28.78 -0.58 -25.79
N PRO A 655 27.66 -0.39 -25.08
CA PRO A 655 27.33 -1.26 -23.96
C PRO A 655 27.09 -2.68 -24.47
N SER A 656 27.70 -3.68 -23.82
CA SER A 656 27.55 -5.10 -24.19
C SER A 656 26.94 -5.92 -23.05
N CYS A 657 26.02 -6.81 -23.41
CA CYS A 657 25.40 -7.78 -22.54
C CYS A 657 25.62 -9.19 -23.08
N VAL A 658 26.12 -10.08 -22.22
CA VAL A 658 26.16 -11.52 -22.49
C VAL A 658 24.97 -12.18 -21.81
N VAL A 659 24.20 -12.96 -22.57
CA VAL A 659 23.13 -13.80 -22.03
C VAL A 659 23.55 -15.26 -22.09
N ILE A 660 23.53 -15.92 -20.93
CA ILE A 660 23.83 -17.34 -20.80
C ILE A 660 22.54 -18.12 -21.00
N VAL A 661 22.55 -19.03 -21.97
CA VAL A 661 21.43 -19.90 -22.33
C VAL A 661 21.85 -21.36 -22.19
N PRO A 662 20.92 -22.30 -22.01
CA PRO A 662 21.28 -23.71 -21.93
C PRO A 662 21.84 -24.20 -23.28
N GLU A 663 22.73 -25.19 -23.22
CA GLU A 663 23.28 -25.83 -24.43
C GLU A 663 22.17 -26.48 -25.27
N GLN A 664 21.25 -27.18 -24.61
CA GLN A 664 20.02 -27.68 -25.22
C GLN A 664 18.88 -26.71 -24.89
N SER A 665 18.28 -26.11 -25.93
CA SER A 665 17.11 -25.24 -25.76
C SER A 665 16.00 -26.04 -25.07
N LEU A 666 15.16 -25.35 -24.28
CA LEU A 666 14.13 -25.92 -23.40
C LEU A 666 14.64 -26.52 -22.08
N GLU A 667 15.95 -26.76 -21.93
CA GLU A 667 16.54 -27.27 -20.68
C GLU A 667 16.98 -26.15 -19.73
N TYR A 668 16.05 -25.31 -19.29
CA TYR A 668 16.33 -24.15 -18.42
C TYR A 668 16.76 -24.51 -16.97
N GLY A 669 16.99 -25.79 -16.69
CA GLY A 669 17.49 -26.30 -15.41
C GLY A 669 16.67 -25.88 -14.20
N HIS A 670 17.34 -25.65 -13.07
CA HIS A 670 16.72 -25.18 -11.84
C HIS A 670 16.16 -23.76 -11.93
N SER A 671 16.68 -22.93 -12.85
CA SER A 671 16.14 -21.59 -13.09
C SER A 671 14.70 -21.65 -13.60
N GLY A 672 14.44 -22.46 -14.64
CA GLY A 672 13.08 -22.64 -15.17
C GLY A 672 12.14 -23.42 -14.25
N LYS A 673 12.68 -24.23 -13.34
CA LYS A 673 11.86 -25.02 -12.40
C LYS A 673 11.45 -24.26 -11.14
N TYR A 674 12.36 -23.48 -10.56
CA TYR A 674 12.15 -22.90 -9.22
C TYR A 674 12.05 -21.38 -9.21
N VAL A 675 12.52 -20.69 -10.26
CA VAL A 675 12.54 -19.22 -10.31
C VAL A 675 11.57 -18.70 -11.36
N TYR A 676 11.66 -19.21 -12.60
CA TYR A 676 10.88 -18.74 -13.74
C TYR A 676 10.06 -19.88 -14.34
N GLN A 677 8.92 -20.19 -13.72
CA GLN A 677 8.07 -21.33 -14.08
C GLN A 677 7.41 -21.20 -15.47
N ASN A 678 7.25 -19.97 -15.98
CA ASN A 678 6.75 -19.74 -17.34
C ASN A 678 7.88 -19.95 -18.36
N THR A 679 8.09 -21.20 -18.76
CA THR A 679 9.14 -21.60 -19.70
C THR A 679 8.94 -21.04 -21.12
N ARG A 680 7.70 -20.72 -21.51
CA ARG A 680 7.40 -20.06 -22.80
C ARG A 680 8.04 -18.68 -22.89
N VAL A 681 7.97 -17.90 -21.81
CA VAL A 681 8.60 -16.57 -21.74
C VAL A 681 10.13 -16.68 -21.86
N LEU A 682 10.74 -17.67 -21.19
CA LEU A 682 12.17 -17.94 -21.33
C LEU A 682 12.54 -18.32 -22.77
N TRP A 683 11.79 -19.23 -23.37
CA TRP A 683 12.03 -19.68 -24.74
C TRP A 683 11.91 -18.54 -25.77
N ARG A 684 10.85 -17.74 -25.68
CA ARG A 684 10.66 -16.57 -26.54
C ARG A 684 11.77 -15.52 -26.36
N THR A 685 12.22 -15.32 -25.11
CA THR A 685 13.36 -14.45 -24.82
C THR A 685 14.63 -15.01 -25.46
N GLU A 686 14.89 -16.32 -25.36
CA GLU A 686 16.01 -17.01 -26.00
C GLU A 686 16.01 -16.81 -27.53
N GLN A 687 14.83 -16.82 -28.17
CA GLN A 687 14.73 -16.59 -29.61
C GLN A 687 15.11 -15.15 -30.02
N LEU A 688 14.70 -14.15 -29.23
CA LEU A 688 14.96 -12.74 -29.55
C LEU A 688 16.41 -12.32 -29.33
N ILE A 689 17.08 -12.87 -28.32
CA ILE A 689 18.50 -12.57 -28.02
C ILE A 689 19.49 -13.13 -29.06
N ASN A 690 19.03 -13.91 -30.04
CA ASN A 690 19.88 -14.32 -31.18
C ASN A 690 20.21 -13.16 -32.13
N ARG A 691 19.61 -11.98 -31.93
CA ARG A 691 19.95 -10.74 -32.62
C ARG A 691 21.30 -10.19 -32.12
N PRO A 692 22.08 -9.49 -32.96
CA PRO A 692 23.38 -8.94 -32.55
C PRO A 692 23.28 -7.78 -31.55
N SER A 693 22.12 -7.12 -31.49
CA SER A 693 21.89 -5.98 -30.61
C SER A 693 20.40 -5.79 -30.31
N VAL A 694 20.13 -4.93 -29.32
CA VAL A 694 18.80 -4.47 -28.94
C VAL A 694 18.79 -2.95 -28.81
N GLU A 695 17.79 -2.30 -29.40
CA GLU A 695 17.65 -0.84 -29.42
C GLU A 695 16.56 -0.37 -28.45
N PHE A 696 16.94 0.43 -27.46
CA PHE A 696 16.03 1.10 -26.54
C PHE A 696 15.74 2.52 -27.02
N PRO A 697 14.54 3.09 -26.82
CA PRO A 697 13.42 2.52 -26.06
C PRO A 697 12.51 1.57 -26.85
N GLN A 698 12.66 1.43 -28.17
CA GLN A 698 11.75 0.66 -29.03
C GLN A 698 11.56 -0.79 -28.56
N ALA A 699 12.64 -1.43 -28.09
CA ALA A 699 12.61 -2.81 -27.60
C ALA A 699 11.64 -3.02 -26.44
N TYR A 700 11.37 -2.02 -25.60
CA TYR A 700 10.46 -2.17 -24.46
C TYR A 700 9.08 -2.63 -24.90
N ARG A 701 8.51 -2.06 -25.97
CA ARG A 701 7.20 -2.51 -26.45
C ARG A 701 7.29 -3.68 -27.42
N ASP A 702 8.24 -3.61 -28.35
CA ASP A 702 8.41 -4.62 -29.40
C ASP A 702 8.67 -6.01 -28.81
N TRP A 703 9.66 -6.14 -27.93
CA TRP A 703 10.05 -7.45 -27.39
C TRP A 703 9.08 -7.93 -26.31
N ILE A 704 8.69 -7.07 -25.36
CA ILE A 704 7.80 -7.48 -24.26
C ILE A 704 6.41 -7.82 -24.80
N GLY A 705 5.89 -7.05 -25.76
CA GLY A 705 4.63 -7.37 -26.44
C GLY A 705 4.69 -8.75 -27.10
N LYS A 706 5.74 -9.04 -27.88
CA LYS A 706 5.93 -10.35 -28.54
C LYS A 706 6.12 -11.50 -27.56
N VAL A 707 6.94 -11.33 -26.53
CA VAL A 707 7.24 -12.41 -25.56
C VAL A 707 6.01 -12.77 -24.75
N TYR A 708 5.20 -11.79 -24.34
CA TYR A 708 4.04 -12.00 -23.48
C TYR A 708 2.70 -12.12 -24.23
N MET A 709 2.70 -12.14 -25.57
CA MET A 709 1.46 -12.29 -26.32
C MET A 709 0.78 -13.64 -26.05
N GLU A 710 -0.54 -13.65 -25.90
CA GLU A 710 -1.27 -14.88 -25.55
C GLU A 710 -1.21 -15.93 -26.66
N GLN A 711 -1.31 -15.48 -27.91
CA GLN A 711 -1.29 -16.36 -29.08
C GLN A 711 0.09 -17.01 -29.28
N PRO A 712 0.14 -18.28 -29.71
CA PRO A 712 1.40 -18.93 -30.06
C PRO A 712 2.09 -18.25 -31.22
N TRP A 713 3.42 -18.21 -31.16
CA TRP A 713 4.21 -17.82 -32.33
C TRP A 713 4.07 -18.90 -33.40
N VAL A 714 4.24 -18.52 -34.66
CA VAL A 714 4.07 -19.42 -35.81
C VAL A 714 5.01 -20.63 -35.72
N ASP A 715 6.21 -20.43 -35.16
CA ASP A 715 7.27 -21.40 -34.97
C ASP A 715 7.39 -21.90 -33.51
N GLU A 716 6.39 -21.64 -32.67
CA GLU A 716 6.41 -22.07 -31.27
C GLU A 716 6.29 -23.60 -31.16
N PRO A 717 7.25 -24.29 -30.51
CA PRO A 717 7.18 -25.73 -30.32
C PRO A 717 5.94 -26.13 -29.53
N LYS A 718 5.27 -27.22 -29.94
CA LYS A 718 4.09 -27.73 -29.23
C LYS A 718 4.35 -27.99 -27.74
N SER A 719 5.54 -28.50 -27.39
CA SER A 719 5.94 -28.71 -26.00
C SER A 719 5.95 -27.42 -25.16
N ILE A 720 6.28 -26.27 -25.76
CA ILE A 720 6.24 -24.96 -25.10
C ILE A 720 4.80 -24.48 -24.94
N THR A 721 3.97 -24.61 -25.98
CA THR A 721 2.55 -24.25 -25.90
C THR A 721 1.83 -25.10 -24.85
N ASP A 722 2.07 -26.42 -24.84
CA ASP A 722 1.48 -27.34 -23.85
C ASP A 722 1.97 -27.01 -22.43
N ALA A 723 3.27 -26.72 -22.24
CA ALA A 723 3.82 -26.31 -20.95
C ALA A 723 3.23 -24.99 -20.46
N PHE A 724 2.98 -24.04 -21.36
CA PHE A 724 2.33 -22.77 -21.03
C PHE A 724 0.87 -22.97 -20.62
N LEU A 725 0.09 -23.77 -21.36
CA LEU A 725 -1.29 -24.08 -20.96
C LEU A 725 -1.32 -24.75 -19.59
N HIS A 726 -0.40 -25.67 -19.32
CA HIS A 726 -0.25 -26.28 -18.00
C HIS A 726 0.09 -25.24 -16.93
N TYR A 727 1.05 -24.34 -17.18
CA TYR A 727 1.39 -23.25 -16.28
C TYR A 727 0.19 -22.32 -16.01
N GLN A 728 -0.56 -21.95 -17.05
CA GLN A 728 -1.75 -21.10 -16.90
C GLN A 728 -2.80 -21.77 -16.01
N ASP A 729 -3.08 -23.05 -16.24
CA ASP A 729 -4.10 -23.79 -15.50
C ASP A 729 -3.70 -24.13 -14.06
N THR A 730 -2.43 -24.41 -13.81
CA THR A 730 -1.96 -24.92 -12.50
C THR A 730 -1.28 -23.89 -11.62
N VAL A 731 -0.77 -22.80 -12.18
CA VAL A 731 -0.04 -21.76 -11.45
C VAL A 731 -0.82 -20.44 -11.51
N GLU A 732 -1.02 -19.88 -12.69
CA GLU A 732 -1.60 -18.53 -12.83
C GLU A 732 -3.07 -18.46 -12.40
N LYS A 733 -3.91 -19.37 -12.89
CA LYS A 733 -5.32 -19.44 -12.51
C LYS A 733 -5.47 -19.84 -11.04
N VAL A 734 -4.66 -20.78 -10.56
CA VAL A 734 -4.69 -21.21 -9.15
C VAL A 734 -4.30 -20.06 -8.22
N ALA A 735 -3.23 -19.32 -8.53
CA ALA A 735 -2.81 -18.14 -7.77
C ALA A 735 -3.91 -17.06 -7.78
N THR A 736 -4.51 -16.78 -8.94
CA THR A 736 -5.60 -15.80 -9.04
C THR A 736 -6.85 -16.25 -8.28
N MET A 737 -7.21 -17.54 -8.37
CA MET A 737 -8.31 -18.12 -7.60
C MET A 737 -8.02 -18.11 -6.11
N ALA A 738 -6.78 -18.38 -5.68
CA ALA A 738 -6.36 -18.32 -4.29
C ALA A 738 -6.45 -16.88 -3.76
N ALA A 739 -6.00 -15.88 -4.53
CA ALA A 739 -6.14 -14.46 -4.19
C ALA A 739 -7.63 -14.08 -4.03
N ASN A 740 -8.47 -14.46 -5.00
CA ASN A 740 -9.91 -14.22 -4.93
C ASN A 740 -10.60 -14.97 -3.78
N TYR A 741 -10.16 -16.19 -3.49
CA TYR A 741 -10.69 -16.97 -2.39
C TYR A 741 -10.33 -16.33 -1.05
N VAL A 742 -9.06 -16.03 -0.81
CA VAL A 742 -8.60 -15.44 0.46
C VAL A 742 -9.26 -14.08 0.72
N THR A 743 -9.52 -13.28 -0.32
CA THR A 743 -10.22 -11.99 -0.18
C THR A 743 -11.72 -12.12 0.14
N ASN A 744 -12.34 -13.26 -0.19
CA ASN A 744 -13.78 -13.52 0.00
C ASN A 744 -14.08 -14.46 1.18
N VAL A 745 -13.08 -15.08 1.81
CA VAL A 745 -13.30 -16.02 2.92
C VAL A 745 -13.45 -15.25 4.22
N ASP A 746 -14.56 -15.48 4.91
CA ASP A 746 -14.79 -15.09 6.30
C ASP A 746 -13.94 -15.98 7.22
N ALA A 747 -12.62 -15.80 7.14
CA ALA A 747 -11.65 -16.52 7.94
C ALA A 747 -11.61 -15.94 9.36
N LYS A 748 -11.15 -16.75 10.33
CA LYS A 748 -10.73 -16.20 11.64
C LYS A 748 -9.72 -15.09 11.38
N THR A 749 -10.14 -13.86 11.70
CA THR A 749 -9.39 -12.65 11.38
C THR A 749 -8.02 -12.71 12.01
N LEU A 750 -6.98 -12.68 11.17
CA LEU A 750 -5.60 -12.67 11.66
C LEU A 750 -5.31 -11.34 12.37
N SER A 751 -4.40 -11.38 13.35
CA SER A 751 -3.90 -10.17 13.97
C SER A 751 -3.02 -9.39 12.99
N ASP A 752 -3.33 -8.10 12.79
CA ASP A 752 -2.62 -7.19 11.89
C ASP A 752 -1.14 -6.98 12.25
N GLU A 753 -0.78 -7.27 13.51
CA GLU A 753 0.58 -7.06 14.04
C GLU A 753 1.51 -8.23 13.75
N SER A 754 0.97 -9.38 13.33
CA SER A 754 1.79 -10.54 12.98
C SER A 754 2.49 -10.32 11.63
N ASP A 755 3.81 -10.57 11.57
CA ASP A 755 4.55 -10.69 10.31
C ASP A 755 3.97 -11.80 9.40
N ASP A 756 3.13 -12.68 9.97
CA ASP A 756 2.37 -13.71 9.26
C ASP A 756 1.30 -13.14 8.33
N ALA A 757 0.68 -12.00 8.64
CA ALA A 757 -0.31 -11.38 7.76
C ALA A 757 0.29 -10.90 6.43
N THR A 758 1.51 -10.36 6.44
CA THR A 758 2.24 -9.99 5.21
C THR A 758 2.70 -11.19 4.39
N LYS A 759 2.72 -12.41 4.94
CA LYS A 759 3.01 -13.61 4.13
C LYS A 759 1.84 -13.97 3.21
N LEU A 760 0.64 -13.49 3.51
CA LEU A 760 -0.53 -13.69 2.65
C LEU A 760 -0.56 -12.79 1.42
N THR A 761 0.37 -11.84 1.26
CA THR A 761 0.37 -10.94 0.10
C THR A 761 1.18 -11.47 -1.07
N ARG A 762 1.95 -12.56 -0.88
CA ARG A 762 2.79 -13.19 -1.90
C ARG A 762 2.63 -14.70 -1.86
N ASP A 763 2.35 -15.32 -3.00
CA ASP A 763 2.21 -16.77 -3.08
C ASP A 763 3.60 -17.45 -3.10
N GLY A 764 3.77 -18.52 -2.34
CA GLY A 764 5.00 -19.33 -2.35
C GLY A 764 6.30 -18.70 -1.82
N GLU A 765 6.40 -17.37 -1.65
CA GLU A 765 7.52 -16.70 -0.96
C GLU A 765 7.43 -16.91 0.57
N MET A 766 7.46 -18.16 1.02
CA MET A 766 7.64 -18.51 2.44
C MET A 766 9.10 -18.27 2.85
N GLY A 767 9.52 -17.01 2.85
CA GLY A 767 10.72 -16.57 3.53
C GLY A 767 10.56 -16.80 5.03
N LEU A 768 11.28 -17.77 5.59
CA LEU A 768 11.36 -17.92 7.04
C LEU A 768 12.31 -16.86 7.59
N THR A 769 11.80 -15.93 8.40
CA THR A 769 12.66 -15.03 9.17
C THR A 769 13.42 -15.87 10.20
N VAL A 770 14.73 -15.97 10.02
CA VAL A 770 15.62 -16.70 10.92
C VAL A 770 16.53 -15.74 11.67
N LEU A 771 16.68 -15.96 12.98
CA LEU A 771 17.68 -15.29 13.81
C LEU A 771 18.83 -16.27 14.07
N PRO A 772 20.01 -16.10 13.44
CA PRO A 772 21.15 -16.96 13.72
C PRO A 772 21.66 -16.73 15.15
N VAL A 773 21.85 -17.82 15.90
CA VAL A 773 22.36 -17.82 17.27
C VAL A 773 23.55 -18.77 17.40
N ILE A 774 24.49 -18.44 18.29
CA ILE A 774 25.56 -19.34 18.71
C ILE A 774 25.05 -20.17 19.89
N VAL A 775 25.35 -21.47 19.93
CA VAL A 775 25.04 -22.32 21.08
C VAL A 775 26.35 -22.65 21.82
N GLU A 776 26.55 -22.02 22.97
CA GLU A 776 27.69 -22.28 23.86
C GLU A 776 27.19 -22.72 25.24
N GLY A 777 27.67 -23.87 25.73
CA GLY A 777 27.28 -24.38 27.06
C GLY A 777 25.77 -24.65 27.24
N GLY A 778 25.02 -24.83 26.16
CA GLY A 778 23.56 -24.98 26.19
C GLY A 778 22.78 -23.65 26.22
N GLN A 779 23.46 -22.50 26.23
CA GLN A 779 22.85 -21.19 26.11
C GLN A 779 22.86 -20.72 24.65
N ARG A 780 21.78 -20.05 24.23
CA ARG A 780 21.68 -19.41 22.91
C ARG A 780 22.15 -17.96 23.04
N LEU A 781 23.27 -17.65 22.43
CA LEU A 781 23.87 -16.32 22.41
C LEU A 781 23.67 -15.65 21.05
N THR A 782 23.53 -14.33 21.06
CA THR A 782 23.62 -13.55 19.82
C THR A 782 25.05 -13.57 19.30
N LEU A 783 25.23 -13.39 17.99
CA LEU A 783 26.57 -13.37 17.36
C LEU A 783 27.48 -12.22 17.87
N GLU A 784 26.95 -11.27 18.64
CA GLU A 784 27.69 -10.14 19.23
C GLU A 784 28.11 -10.38 20.69
N GLY A 785 27.84 -11.57 21.25
CA GLY A 785 28.32 -11.96 22.58
C GLY A 785 27.54 -11.37 23.77
N CYS A 786 26.44 -10.65 23.52
CA CYS A 786 25.56 -10.17 24.58
C CYS A 786 24.42 -11.16 24.83
N ASN A 787 24.27 -11.57 26.09
CA ASN A 787 23.11 -12.29 26.60
C ASN A 787 21.85 -11.48 26.28
N GLY A 788 20.99 -12.01 25.40
CA GLY A 788 19.65 -11.47 25.23
C GLY A 788 18.81 -11.81 26.46
N GLN A 789 18.46 -10.79 27.26
CA GLN A 789 17.25 -10.81 28.07
C GLN A 789 16.14 -10.09 27.31
#